data_AF-A0A5M9WT09-F1
#
_entry.id   AF-A0A5M9WT09-F1
#
_cell.length_a   1.000
_cell.length_b   1.000
_cell.length_c   1.000
_cell.angle_alpha   90.00
_cell.angle_beta   90.00
_cell.angle_gamma   90.00
#
_symmetry.space_group_name_H-M   'P 1'
#
loop_
_entity.id
_entity.type
_entity.pdbx_description
1 polymer ?
#
loop_
_entity_poly.entity_id
_entity_poly.type
_entity_poly.pdbx_seq_one_letter_code
_entity_poly.pdbx_strand_id
1 'polypeptide(L)'
;MIENMVGMIGNTPLIQLKVNASPVHPGKCFAKLELMNPFGMKDRVAKRVIECAKKSGVLKEGAPIIESSSGTMACGLALVGRCMGHPVHIVTDPRIDRVTHAKLESLGCKIHIVSKMGAEGGWQSARLEMLNSLLLQYPDAFWPRQYENPENPNAYEDMAMEIVKDIGKVDILVGSVGSGGSLSGTAQTLKKYNPNLKVVAVDAVGSVIFGQPDHPGRLQGGLGNSLIAPNVNFNIIDEVHWLNDEEAFNATLQLAYQEQIFAGNSSGSAYHVAKWLAAQAEESCNVVAIFPDRGDRYANSIYNQEYYGKNNLLIGRIQTEPKCIELNTVADSWSYASLPKNQASKCLVFIESNTTGTGMQALQKARDLNYEPVLMARNPDMYRNLNHDLCAVITAETNDKASLYQALMKENIPSIVGIMTTSDFYLETAAEMAGYFELKSNSRDSIHICRNKALFREKLNAYSLKQPKYDIITSEFELYSLQSKIEFPCVCKVADDSGSNNVLLCSSWEELEEHALKILKMEFNGRGQRTVQTVLVEEYIEGPEFSVEMFSWDGVAECIGITEKTVTGSPYFVEHAHIFPAKMSKETEHHIIDMVTSTLQAVKFTYGASHTEIKLTDRGAYIIETNARLPGGMIPELVRNSTGIDLLNSQILCSVGIKPEFKNENLGVSGIYFLTVKESGILRSINNLKAIQGMVEVKSISVYVNEGDAVQVPENFSHRIGHVIVAGNSYEEVKQLLKQIEQLITYSVDPLPADQRTLISNG
;
A
#
# COMPACT_ATOMS: atom_id res chain seq x y z
N MET A 1 12.31 1.03 -41.63
CA MET A 1 11.19 1.62 -42.40
C MET A 1 10.10 1.96 -41.40
N ILE A 2 9.51 3.15 -41.48
CA ILE A 2 8.38 3.54 -40.61
C ILE A 2 7.10 3.34 -41.42
N GLU A 3 6.15 2.56 -40.88
CA GLU A 3 4.96 2.11 -41.63
C GLU A 3 3.90 3.21 -41.83
N ASN A 4 3.73 4.10 -40.85
CA ASN A 4 2.78 5.21 -40.91
C ASN A 4 3.20 6.36 -39.99
N MET A 5 2.44 7.47 -39.99
CA MET A 5 2.77 8.67 -39.22
C MET A 5 2.81 8.46 -37.69
N VAL A 6 2.09 7.47 -37.13
CA VAL A 6 2.14 7.15 -35.69
C VAL A 6 3.51 6.58 -35.31
N GLY A 7 4.18 5.88 -36.24
CA GLY A 7 5.54 5.38 -36.04
C GLY A 7 6.62 6.47 -36.00
N MET A 8 6.27 7.73 -36.29
CA MET A 8 7.18 8.89 -36.14
C MET A 8 7.16 9.51 -34.75
N ILE A 9 6.26 9.07 -33.87
CA ILE A 9 6.12 9.60 -32.51
C ILE A 9 7.22 9.02 -31.62
N GLY A 10 7.94 9.90 -30.94
CA GLY A 10 9.09 9.56 -30.10
C GLY A 10 10.43 9.65 -30.82
N ASN A 11 11.51 9.20 -30.16
CA ASN A 11 12.90 9.34 -30.62
C ASN A 11 13.26 10.78 -31.01
N THR A 12 12.79 11.75 -30.23
CA THR A 12 13.04 13.17 -30.50
C THR A 12 14.47 13.54 -30.09
N PRO A 13 15.11 14.54 -30.71
CA PRO A 13 16.48 14.91 -30.34
C PRO A 13 16.60 15.49 -28.93
N LEU A 14 17.73 15.22 -28.29
CA LEU A 14 18.23 15.94 -27.12
C LEU A 14 19.40 16.82 -27.58
N ILE A 15 19.34 18.12 -27.31
CA ILE A 15 20.40 19.06 -27.72
C ILE A 15 20.98 19.77 -26.50
N GLN A 16 22.26 20.12 -26.55
CA GLN A 16 22.90 20.93 -25.52
C GLN A 16 22.68 22.43 -25.80
N LEU A 17 22.23 23.15 -24.78
CA LEU A 17 21.97 24.60 -24.80
C LEU A 17 23.21 25.39 -24.35
N LYS A 18 23.28 26.67 -24.75
CA LYS A 18 24.35 27.58 -24.34
C LYS A 18 24.04 28.19 -22.97
N VAL A 19 24.89 27.88 -21.99
CA VAL A 19 24.86 28.49 -20.66
C VAL A 19 25.95 29.56 -20.61
N ASN A 20 25.54 30.83 -20.66
CA ASN A 20 26.46 31.95 -20.47
C ASN A 20 26.52 32.26 -18.97
N ALA A 21 27.54 31.78 -18.27
CA ALA A 21 27.71 32.00 -16.84
C ALA A 21 29.17 32.26 -16.44
N SER A 22 29.34 32.95 -15.31
CA SER A 22 30.57 33.01 -14.53
C SER A 22 30.22 32.38 -13.18
N PRO A 23 30.94 31.37 -12.67
CA PRO A 23 32.34 31.03 -12.94
C PRO A 23 32.58 30.02 -14.10
N VAL A 24 33.87 29.69 -14.31
CA VAL A 24 34.52 29.18 -15.55
C VAL A 24 33.94 27.88 -16.15
N HIS A 25 33.13 27.10 -15.43
CA HIS A 25 32.50 25.87 -15.93
C HIS A 25 31.11 25.61 -15.28
N PRO A 26 30.00 26.11 -15.85
CA PRO A 26 28.66 25.82 -15.34
C PRO A 26 28.23 24.38 -15.67
N GLY A 27 27.17 23.91 -14.99
CA GLY A 27 26.51 22.65 -15.33
C GLY A 27 26.02 22.60 -16.78
N LYS A 28 25.86 21.39 -17.30
CA LYS A 28 25.42 21.16 -18.68
C LYS A 28 23.90 21.28 -18.75
N CYS A 29 23.40 22.10 -19.66
CA CYS A 29 21.98 22.28 -19.89
C CYS A 29 21.58 21.64 -21.23
N PHE A 30 20.56 20.80 -21.22
CA PHE A 30 20.04 20.09 -22.39
C PHE A 30 18.56 20.39 -22.59
N ALA A 31 18.10 20.39 -23.84
CA ALA A 31 16.70 20.49 -24.21
C ALA A 31 16.23 19.22 -24.92
N LYS A 32 15.20 18.56 -24.37
CA LYS A 32 14.50 17.46 -25.03
C LYS A 32 13.44 18.04 -25.97
N LEU A 33 13.69 17.95 -27.28
CA LEU A 33 12.91 18.64 -28.32
C LEU A 33 11.63 17.89 -28.71
N GLU A 34 10.70 17.75 -27.78
CA GLU A 34 9.39 17.13 -28.05
C GLU A 34 8.54 17.89 -29.07
N LEU A 35 8.86 19.16 -29.31
CA LEU A 35 8.35 19.94 -30.44
C LEU A 35 8.63 19.29 -31.81
N MET A 36 9.58 18.35 -31.91
CA MET A 36 9.91 17.62 -33.14
C MET A 36 9.05 16.38 -33.39
N ASN A 37 8.17 15.99 -32.47
CA ASN A 37 7.05 15.11 -32.82
C ASN A 37 6.18 15.77 -33.91
N PRO A 38 5.37 14.99 -34.67
CA PRO A 38 4.56 15.52 -35.78
C PRO A 38 3.75 16.79 -35.45
N PHE A 39 3.01 16.79 -34.33
CA PHE A 39 2.25 17.92 -33.81
C PHE A 39 2.66 18.35 -32.39
N GLY A 40 3.59 17.63 -31.77
CA GLY A 40 4.24 18.00 -30.51
C GLY A 40 4.12 16.91 -29.46
N MET A 41 4.50 17.23 -28.23
CA MET A 41 4.63 16.27 -27.13
C MET A 41 3.40 15.37 -26.90
N LYS A 42 2.18 15.91 -27.06
CA LYS A 42 0.94 15.18 -26.75
C LYS A 42 0.60 14.09 -27.79
N ASP A 43 1.37 14.00 -28.87
CA ASP A 43 1.31 12.85 -29.77
C ASP A 43 1.61 11.54 -29.02
N ARG A 44 2.55 11.57 -28.06
CA ARG A 44 2.86 10.42 -27.19
C ARG A 44 1.64 9.96 -26.38
N VAL A 45 0.94 10.92 -25.77
CA VAL A 45 -0.25 10.64 -24.95
C VAL A 45 -1.35 10.06 -25.82
N ALA A 46 -1.63 10.68 -26.97
CA ALA A 46 -2.63 10.18 -27.90
C ALA A 46 -2.32 8.75 -28.37
N LYS A 47 -1.06 8.47 -28.74
CA LYS A 47 -0.61 7.14 -29.14
C LYS A 47 -0.84 6.12 -28.02
N ARG A 48 -0.29 6.38 -26.84
CA ARG A 48 -0.36 5.46 -25.70
C ARG A 48 -1.80 5.18 -25.27
N VAL A 49 -2.61 6.23 -25.09
CA VAL A 49 -4.00 6.09 -24.63
C VAL A 49 -4.85 5.31 -25.63
N ILE A 50 -4.69 5.58 -26.93
CA ILE A 50 -5.46 4.87 -27.97
C ILE A 50 -4.98 3.43 -28.12
N GLU A 51 -3.68 3.16 -28.14
CA GLU A 51 -3.12 1.79 -28.20
C GLU A 51 -3.59 0.95 -27.01
N CYS A 52 -3.54 1.50 -25.80
CA CYS A 52 -4.03 0.84 -24.59
C CYS A 52 -5.54 0.58 -24.66
N ALA A 53 -6.33 1.56 -25.10
CA ALA A 53 -7.79 1.42 -25.22
C ALA A 53 -8.20 0.39 -26.30
N LYS A 54 -7.47 0.32 -27.42
CA LYS A 54 -7.69 -0.73 -28.44
C LYS A 54 -7.31 -2.11 -27.89
N LYS A 55 -6.17 -2.22 -27.22
CA LYS A 55 -5.68 -3.48 -26.65
C LYS A 55 -6.59 -4.03 -25.56
N SER A 56 -7.19 -3.17 -24.73
CA SER A 56 -8.12 -3.58 -23.68
C SER A 56 -9.56 -3.79 -24.18
N GLY A 57 -9.86 -3.45 -25.44
CA GLY A 57 -11.20 -3.52 -26.00
C GLY A 57 -12.15 -2.39 -25.57
N VAL A 58 -11.66 -1.41 -24.81
CA VAL A 58 -12.44 -0.22 -24.41
C VAL A 58 -12.80 0.64 -25.63
N LEU A 59 -11.85 0.80 -26.57
CA LEU A 59 -12.09 1.45 -27.86
C LEU A 59 -12.44 0.39 -28.90
N LYS A 60 -13.73 0.32 -29.27
CA LYS A 60 -14.24 -0.57 -30.33
C LYS A 60 -13.77 -0.09 -31.71
N GLU A 61 -13.55 -1.02 -32.63
CA GLU A 61 -13.09 -0.71 -34.00
C GLU A 61 -14.06 0.27 -34.70
N GLY A 62 -13.51 1.34 -35.29
CA GLY A 62 -14.30 2.40 -35.94
C GLY A 62 -15.10 3.32 -35.01
N ALA A 63 -15.12 3.08 -33.69
CA ALA A 63 -15.83 3.94 -32.75
C ALA A 63 -15.20 5.35 -32.65
N PRO A 64 -15.99 6.41 -32.42
CA PRO A 64 -15.48 7.77 -32.37
C PRO A 64 -14.68 8.04 -31.09
N ILE A 65 -13.64 8.84 -31.21
CA ILE A 65 -12.87 9.39 -30.10
C ILE A 65 -13.33 10.82 -29.87
N ILE A 66 -13.76 11.15 -28.66
CA ILE A 66 -14.33 12.47 -28.33
C ILE A 66 -13.57 13.05 -27.13
N GLU A 67 -13.02 14.25 -27.27
CA GLU A 67 -12.26 14.93 -26.22
C GLU A 67 -12.51 16.44 -26.22
N SER A 68 -12.44 17.04 -25.04
CA SER A 68 -12.43 18.50 -24.85
C SER A 68 -10.99 19.01 -24.85
N SER A 69 -10.58 19.70 -25.93
CA SER A 69 -9.22 20.24 -26.06
C SER A 69 -9.12 21.35 -27.11
N SER A 70 -8.13 22.23 -26.96
CA SER A 70 -7.86 23.36 -27.88
C SER A 70 -6.38 23.52 -28.23
N GLY A 71 -5.55 22.49 -27.99
CA GLY A 71 -4.10 22.54 -28.18
C GLY A 71 -3.51 21.24 -28.71
N THR A 72 -2.26 20.95 -28.34
CA THR A 72 -1.48 19.82 -28.88
C THR A 72 -2.13 18.45 -28.66
N MET A 73 -2.90 18.26 -27.58
CA MET A 73 -3.67 17.02 -27.37
C MET A 73 -4.72 16.79 -28.46
N ALA A 74 -5.43 17.83 -28.90
CA ALA A 74 -6.40 17.70 -29.99
C ALA A 74 -5.72 17.24 -31.30
N CYS A 75 -4.56 17.83 -31.62
CA CYS A 75 -3.78 17.45 -32.80
C CYS A 75 -3.23 16.02 -32.71
N GLY A 76 -2.75 15.60 -31.53
CA GLY A 76 -2.28 14.23 -31.31
C GLY A 76 -3.40 13.20 -31.47
N LEU A 77 -4.58 13.46 -30.92
CA LEU A 77 -5.75 12.61 -31.12
C LEU A 77 -6.20 12.58 -32.58
N ALA A 78 -6.17 13.73 -33.26
CA ALA A 78 -6.45 13.81 -34.69
C ALA A 78 -5.48 12.94 -35.50
N LEU A 79 -4.18 13.03 -35.23
CA LEU A 79 -3.17 12.23 -35.90
C LEU A 79 -3.39 10.73 -35.69
N VAL A 80 -3.40 10.31 -34.43
CA VAL A 80 -3.38 8.88 -34.07
C VAL A 80 -4.75 8.26 -34.34
N GLY A 81 -5.83 8.89 -33.90
CA GLY A 81 -7.18 8.38 -34.07
C GLY A 81 -7.56 8.21 -35.53
N ARG A 82 -7.29 9.21 -36.38
CA ARG A 82 -7.58 9.13 -37.82
C ARG A 82 -6.69 8.11 -38.53
N CYS A 83 -5.40 8.04 -38.19
CA CYS A 83 -4.48 7.03 -38.73
C CYS A 83 -4.93 5.60 -38.38
N MET A 84 -5.50 5.41 -37.18
CA MET A 84 -6.00 4.12 -36.70
C MET A 84 -7.46 3.82 -37.09
N GLY A 85 -8.06 4.60 -37.99
CA GLY A 85 -9.41 4.32 -38.53
C GLY A 85 -10.58 4.85 -37.70
N HIS A 86 -10.34 5.66 -36.67
CA HIS A 86 -11.39 6.19 -35.80
C HIS A 86 -11.81 7.62 -36.20
N PRO A 87 -13.11 7.95 -36.20
CA PRO A 87 -13.56 9.34 -36.22
C PRO A 87 -13.06 10.09 -34.99
N VAL A 88 -12.67 11.35 -35.13
CA VAL A 88 -12.19 12.18 -34.02
C VAL A 88 -13.05 13.44 -33.92
N HIS A 89 -13.65 13.65 -32.75
CA HIS A 89 -14.47 14.80 -32.43
C HIS A 89 -13.77 15.63 -31.35
N ILE A 90 -13.53 16.90 -31.63
CA ILE A 90 -12.88 17.82 -30.69
C ILE A 90 -13.88 18.87 -30.25
N VAL A 91 -14.15 18.92 -28.94
CA VAL A 91 -14.93 19.99 -28.34
C VAL A 91 -13.98 21.10 -27.92
N THR A 92 -14.22 22.32 -28.40
CA THR A 92 -13.33 23.46 -28.20
C THR A 92 -14.12 24.75 -28.00
N ASP A 93 -13.42 25.85 -27.79
CA ASP A 93 -14.00 27.19 -27.59
C ASP A 93 -13.43 28.21 -28.60
N PRO A 94 -14.03 29.40 -28.73
CA PRO A 94 -13.63 30.38 -29.76
C PRO A 94 -12.18 30.89 -29.66
N ARG A 95 -11.44 30.55 -28.60
CA ARG A 95 -10.02 30.91 -28.43
C ARG A 95 -9.05 29.94 -29.12
N ILE A 96 -9.54 28.89 -29.79
CA ILE A 96 -8.70 28.03 -30.63
C ILE A 96 -7.96 28.88 -31.68
N ASP A 97 -6.65 28.66 -31.84
CA ASP A 97 -5.87 29.39 -32.82
C ASP A 97 -6.12 28.87 -34.24
N ARG A 98 -5.87 29.74 -35.23
CA ARG A 98 -6.13 29.45 -36.64
C ARG A 98 -5.34 28.25 -37.17
N VAL A 99 -4.11 28.05 -36.67
CA VAL A 99 -3.23 26.97 -37.15
C VAL A 99 -3.74 25.63 -36.64
N THR A 100 -4.10 25.54 -35.36
CA THR A 100 -4.70 24.34 -34.75
C THR A 100 -6.04 24.01 -35.40
N HIS A 101 -6.91 25.01 -35.59
CA HIS A 101 -8.19 24.78 -36.28
C HIS A 101 -7.99 24.20 -37.69
N ALA A 102 -7.12 24.82 -38.50
CA ALA A 102 -6.83 24.35 -39.84
C ALA A 102 -6.25 22.93 -39.86
N LYS A 103 -5.38 22.58 -38.90
CA LYS A 103 -4.85 21.21 -38.73
C LYS A 103 -5.97 20.21 -38.45
N LEU A 104 -6.83 20.48 -37.47
CA LEU A 104 -7.93 19.59 -37.10
C LEU A 104 -8.92 19.37 -38.25
N GLU A 105 -9.30 20.45 -38.93
CA GLU A 105 -10.22 20.40 -40.08
C GLU A 105 -9.60 19.60 -41.23
N SER A 106 -8.34 19.85 -41.56
CA SER A 106 -7.63 19.16 -42.65
C SER A 106 -7.41 17.66 -42.39
N LEU A 107 -7.28 17.27 -41.11
CA LEU A 107 -7.19 15.85 -40.70
C LEU A 107 -8.57 15.16 -40.66
N GLY A 108 -9.65 15.88 -40.94
CA GLY A 108 -11.00 15.36 -40.99
C GLY A 108 -11.64 15.16 -39.61
N CYS A 109 -11.25 15.96 -38.62
CA CYS A 109 -11.92 15.97 -37.33
C CYS A 109 -13.25 16.73 -37.40
N LYS A 110 -14.23 16.31 -36.60
CA LYS A 110 -15.42 17.14 -36.33
C LYS A 110 -15.12 18.09 -35.17
N ILE A 111 -15.15 19.39 -35.44
CA ILE A 111 -14.85 20.42 -34.45
C ILE A 111 -16.17 20.98 -33.92
N HIS A 112 -16.39 20.88 -32.62
CA HIS A 112 -17.57 21.40 -31.92
C HIS A 112 -17.15 22.63 -31.12
N ILE A 113 -17.44 23.82 -31.63
CA ILE A 113 -17.10 25.08 -30.97
C ILE A 113 -18.29 25.53 -30.12
N VAL A 114 -18.10 25.63 -28.80
CA VAL A 114 -19.15 26.17 -27.92
C VAL A 114 -19.33 27.66 -28.14
N SER A 115 -20.58 28.12 -28.26
CA SER A 115 -20.90 29.50 -28.64
C SER A 115 -21.04 30.46 -27.46
N LYS A 116 -21.20 29.95 -26.23
CA LYS A 116 -21.40 30.72 -25.00
C LYS A 116 -20.66 30.07 -23.84
N MET A 117 -20.19 30.89 -22.89
CA MET A 117 -19.66 30.40 -21.61
C MET A 117 -20.78 29.76 -20.78
N GLY A 118 -20.44 28.74 -19.98
CA GLY A 118 -21.38 28.12 -19.05
C GLY A 118 -21.73 29.06 -17.89
N ALA A 119 -22.89 28.84 -17.26
CA ALA A 119 -23.40 29.67 -16.16
C ALA A 119 -22.45 29.67 -14.94
N GLU A 120 -21.79 28.54 -14.69
CA GLU A 120 -20.75 28.37 -13.68
C GLU A 120 -19.52 27.73 -14.35
N GLY A 121 -18.31 28.29 -14.17
CA GLY A 121 -17.05 27.69 -14.68
C GLY A 121 -16.63 28.06 -16.12
N GLY A 122 -17.28 29.04 -16.75
CA GLY A 122 -16.81 29.66 -18.00
C GLY A 122 -16.77 28.73 -19.21
N TRP A 123 -15.75 28.88 -20.06
CA TRP A 123 -15.58 28.05 -21.27
C TRP A 123 -15.36 26.57 -20.97
N GLN A 124 -14.71 26.24 -19.85
CA GLN A 124 -14.43 24.84 -19.49
C GLN A 124 -15.72 24.06 -19.26
N SER A 125 -16.63 24.65 -18.48
CA SER A 125 -17.94 24.06 -18.20
C SER A 125 -18.76 23.82 -19.47
N ALA A 126 -18.88 24.84 -20.34
CA ALA A 126 -19.58 24.70 -21.62
C ALA A 126 -19.02 23.59 -22.52
N ARG A 127 -17.68 23.45 -22.58
CA ARG A 127 -17.04 22.37 -23.34
C ARG A 127 -17.36 20.99 -22.76
N LEU A 128 -17.42 20.85 -21.44
CA LEU A 128 -17.78 19.57 -20.80
C LEU A 128 -19.26 19.21 -20.99
N GLU A 129 -20.16 20.19 -20.93
CA GLU A 129 -21.59 19.97 -21.24
C GLU A 129 -21.79 19.46 -22.67
N MET A 130 -21.13 20.11 -23.64
CA MET A 130 -21.15 19.69 -25.04
C MET A 130 -20.52 18.29 -25.22
N LEU A 131 -19.39 18.02 -24.55
CA LEU A 131 -18.76 16.70 -24.56
C LEU A 131 -19.71 15.61 -24.06
N ASN A 132 -20.37 15.83 -22.92
CA ASN A 132 -21.33 14.88 -22.35
C ASN A 132 -22.53 14.65 -23.28
N SER A 133 -23.05 15.71 -23.90
CA SER A 133 -24.11 15.60 -24.93
C SER A 133 -23.68 14.71 -26.10
N LEU A 134 -22.44 14.87 -26.58
CA LEU A 134 -21.89 14.03 -27.64
C LEU A 134 -21.70 12.58 -27.18
N LEU A 135 -21.27 12.34 -25.94
CA LEU A 135 -21.15 10.98 -25.41
C LEU A 135 -22.50 10.26 -25.31
N LEU A 136 -23.58 11.00 -25.02
CA LEU A 136 -24.95 10.47 -25.08
C LEU A 136 -25.38 10.16 -26.53
N GLN A 137 -24.99 11.00 -27.48
CA GLN A 137 -25.29 10.79 -28.90
C GLN A 137 -24.49 9.62 -29.52
N TYR A 138 -23.28 9.37 -29.01
CA TYR A 138 -22.38 8.31 -29.46
C TYR A 138 -22.05 7.38 -28.28
N PRO A 139 -22.94 6.44 -27.90
CA PRO A 139 -22.75 5.59 -26.72
C PRO A 139 -21.48 4.72 -26.73
N ASP A 140 -20.97 4.38 -27.93
CA ASP A 140 -19.72 3.62 -28.10
C ASP A 140 -18.47 4.51 -28.14
N ALA A 141 -18.63 5.84 -27.98
CA ALA A 141 -17.52 6.77 -28.04
C ALA A 141 -16.49 6.54 -26.93
N PHE A 142 -15.23 6.63 -27.31
CA PHE A 142 -14.14 6.61 -26.35
C PHE A 142 -13.76 8.05 -25.96
N TRP A 143 -13.73 8.31 -24.66
CA TRP A 143 -13.23 9.56 -24.10
C TRP A 143 -11.84 9.33 -23.48
N PRO A 144 -10.77 9.92 -24.06
CA PRO A 144 -9.39 9.74 -23.57
C PRO A 144 -9.12 10.26 -22.16
N ARG A 145 -9.87 11.27 -21.68
CA ARG A 145 -9.83 11.81 -20.31
C ARG A 145 -8.43 12.29 -19.91
N GLN A 146 -7.84 13.20 -20.69
CA GLN A 146 -6.42 13.58 -20.55
C GLN A 146 -5.94 13.97 -19.13
N TYR A 147 -6.80 14.47 -18.24
CA TYR A 147 -6.39 14.95 -16.91
C TYR A 147 -6.36 13.86 -15.83
N GLU A 148 -7.09 12.76 -16.03
CA GLU A 148 -7.32 11.70 -15.04
C GLU A 148 -6.85 10.33 -15.54
N ASN A 149 -6.58 10.18 -16.84
CA ASN A 149 -6.13 8.92 -17.40
C ASN A 149 -4.66 8.63 -17.01
N PRO A 150 -4.38 7.51 -16.30
CA PRO A 150 -3.02 7.15 -15.87
C PRO A 150 -2.08 6.84 -17.04
N GLU A 151 -2.62 6.55 -18.22
CA GLU A 151 -1.80 6.36 -19.42
C GLU A 151 -1.18 7.67 -19.93
N ASN A 152 -1.63 8.84 -19.45
CA ASN A 152 -0.98 10.11 -19.77
C ASN A 152 0.44 10.20 -19.18
N PRO A 153 0.67 10.09 -17.86
CA PRO A 153 2.03 10.02 -17.33
C PRO A 153 2.82 8.81 -17.89
N ASN A 154 2.19 7.64 -18.06
CA ASN A 154 2.88 6.46 -18.59
C ASN A 154 3.40 6.66 -20.03
N ALA A 155 2.79 7.55 -20.82
CA ALA A 155 3.25 7.86 -22.18
C ALA A 155 4.65 8.48 -22.27
N TYR A 156 5.21 8.95 -21.15
CA TYR A 156 6.52 9.60 -21.10
C TYR A 156 7.65 8.69 -20.61
N GLU A 157 7.37 7.42 -20.31
CA GLU A 157 8.42 6.44 -19.98
C GLU A 157 9.45 6.34 -21.10
N ASP A 158 9.00 6.22 -22.36
CA ASP A 158 9.88 6.16 -23.53
C ASP A 158 10.74 7.43 -23.67
N MET A 159 10.18 8.61 -23.39
CA MET A 159 10.93 9.87 -23.45
C MET A 159 12.06 9.91 -22.40
N ALA A 160 11.79 9.44 -21.18
CA ALA A 160 12.79 9.33 -20.13
C ALA A 160 13.89 8.33 -20.53
N MET A 161 13.51 7.20 -21.13
CA MET A 161 14.46 6.20 -21.64
C MET A 161 15.33 6.75 -22.77
N GLU A 162 14.76 7.56 -23.68
CA GLU A 162 15.53 8.27 -24.70
C GLU A 162 16.57 9.21 -24.07
N ILE A 163 16.18 9.99 -23.05
CA ILE A 163 17.11 10.91 -22.35
C ILE A 163 18.25 10.11 -21.68
N VAL A 164 17.93 9.02 -20.99
CA VAL A 164 18.93 8.16 -20.32
C VAL A 164 19.88 7.54 -21.35
N LYS A 165 19.36 7.14 -22.50
CA LYS A 165 20.19 6.62 -23.59
C LYS A 165 21.17 7.66 -24.13
N ASP A 166 20.73 8.91 -24.24
CA ASP A 166 21.52 9.98 -24.86
C ASP A 166 22.63 10.52 -23.94
N ILE A 167 22.35 10.71 -22.64
CA ILE A 167 23.28 11.37 -21.70
C ILE A 167 23.50 10.62 -20.38
N GLY A 168 22.85 9.47 -20.19
CA GLY A 168 22.94 8.69 -18.95
C GLY A 168 22.21 9.36 -17.80
N LYS A 169 22.96 9.88 -16.83
CA LYS A 169 22.41 10.44 -15.59
C LYS A 169 21.85 11.85 -15.82
N VAL A 170 20.64 12.10 -15.33
CA VAL A 170 20.04 13.43 -15.21
C VAL A 170 20.02 13.83 -13.74
N ASP A 171 20.52 15.02 -13.42
CA ASP A 171 20.57 15.53 -12.05
C ASP A 171 19.40 16.47 -11.75
N ILE A 172 19.01 17.29 -12.72
CA ILE A 172 17.88 18.22 -12.61
C ILE A 172 16.97 18.06 -13.83
N LEU A 173 15.69 17.76 -13.62
CA LEU A 173 14.67 17.78 -14.67
C LEU A 173 13.81 19.04 -14.52
N VAL A 174 13.67 19.82 -15.59
CA VAL A 174 12.85 21.03 -15.64
C VAL A 174 11.72 20.83 -16.65
N GLY A 175 10.47 21.00 -16.23
CA GLY A 175 9.34 20.85 -17.14
C GLY A 175 8.14 21.70 -16.78
N SER A 176 7.50 22.24 -17.81
CA SER A 176 6.26 22.99 -17.65
C SER A 176 5.11 22.08 -17.21
N VAL A 177 4.27 22.54 -16.28
CA VAL A 177 3.14 21.76 -15.76
C VAL A 177 1.82 22.29 -16.31
N GLY A 178 0.98 21.38 -16.79
CA GLY A 178 -0.39 21.64 -17.24
C GLY A 178 -1.30 20.48 -16.86
N SER A 179 -1.29 19.41 -17.66
CA SER A 179 -1.99 18.16 -17.32
C SER A 179 -1.22 17.27 -16.34
N GLY A 180 -0.07 17.68 -15.81
CA GLY A 180 0.80 16.89 -14.93
C GLY A 180 1.63 15.78 -15.59
N GLY A 181 1.04 15.05 -16.55
CA GLY A 181 1.61 13.80 -17.06
C GLY A 181 3.06 13.88 -17.59
N SER A 182 3.43 14.93 -18.32
CA SER A 182 4.78 15.05 -18.90
C SER A 182 5.88 15.13 -17.86
N LEU A 183 5.76 16.05 -16.89
CA LEU A 183 6.76 16.20 -15.84
C LEU A 183 6.76 14.96 -14.93
N SER A 184 5.58 14.57 -14.43
CA SER A 184 5.46 13.49 -13.45
C SER A 184 5.89 12.13 -14.01
N GLY A 185 5.44 11.76 -15.22
CA GLY A 185 5.80 10.49 -15.85
C GLY A 185 7.29 10.38 -16.21
N THR A 186 7.86 11.46 -16.74
CA THR A 186 9.30 11.51 -17.03
C THR A 186 10.13 11.40 -15.76
N ALA A 187 9.79 12.20 -14.75
CA ALA A 187 10.49 12.20 -13.46
C ALA A 187 10.42 10.83 -12.77
N GLN A 188 9.25 10.17 -12.78
CA GLN A 188 9.07 8.86 -12.17
C GLN A 188 9.99 7.81 -12.78
N THR A 189 10.15 7.84 -14.10
CA THR A 189 11.07 6.94 -14.79
C THR A 189 12.53 7.31 -14.54
N LEU A 190 12.90 8.58 -14.63
CA LEU A 190 14.28 9.03 -14.39
C LEU A 190 14.74 8.77 -12.94
N LYS A 191 13.85 8.83 -11.95
CA LYS A 191 14.19 8.50 -10.55
C LYS A 191 14.59 7.03 -10.36
N LYS A 192 14.19 6.12 -11.25
CA LYS A 192 14.70 4.73 -11.26
C LYS A 192 16.20 4.67 -11.57
N TYR A 193 16.73 5.64 -12.31
CA TYR A 193 18.14 5.74 -12.71
C TYR A 193 18.96 6.67 -11.81
N ASN A 194 18.34 7.74 -11.31
CA ASN A 194 18.92 8.63 -10.32
C ASN A 194 17.91 8.94 -9.21
N PRO A 195 17.94 8.21 -8.07
CA PRO A 195 17.04 8.46 -6.94
C PRO A 195 17.14 9.90 -6.39
N ASN A 196 18.29 10.55 -6.57
CA ASN A 196 18.56 11.93 -6.14
C ASN A 196 18.18 12.99 -7.17
N LEU A 197 17.50 12.63 -8.26
CA LEU A 197 17.01 13.59 -9.27
C LEU A 197 16.20 14.71 -8.61
N LYS A 198 16.59 15.98 -8.84
CA LYS A 198 15.79 17.15 -8.52
C LYS A 198 14.81 17.44 -9.66
N VAL A 199 13.53 17.61 -9.33
CA VAL A 199 12.45 17.82 -10.29
C VAL A 199 11.88 19.22 -10.07
N VAL A 200 11.96 20.04 -11.11
CA VAL A 200 11.57 21.45 -11.09
C VAL A 200 10.37 21.65 -12.00
N ALA A 201 9.26 22.02 -11.39
CA ALA A 201 8.05 22.42 -12.09
C ALA A 201 8.15 23.87 -12.58
N VAL A 202 7.67 24.13 -13.79
CA VAL A 202 7.47 25.49 -14.30
C VAL A 202 5.98 25.72 -14.53
N ASP A 203 5.42 26.64 -13.77
CA ASP A 203 4.02 27.04 -13.80
C ASP A 203 3.88 28.52 -14.18
N ALA A 204 2.65 28.97 -14.43
CA ALA A 204 2.36 30.35 -14.77
C ALA A 204 1.80 31.11 -13.56
N VAL A 205 2.13 32.40 -13.44
CA VAL A 205 1.41 33.30 -12.53
C VAL A 205 -0.09 33.26 -12.86
N GLY A 206 -0.93 33.10 -11.84
CA GLY A 206 -2.38 32.94 -12.02
C GLY A 206 -2.83 31.53 -12.40
N SER A 207 -2.05 30.49 -12.05
CA SER A 207 -2.36 29.07 -12.24
C SER A 207 -2.58 28.38 -10.90
N VAL A 208 -3.68 27.64 -10.74
CA VAL A 208 -4.04 27.03 -9.44
C VAL A 208 -3.22 25.80 -9.08
N ILE A 209 -2.38 25.28 -9.99
CA ILE A 209 -1.73 23.98 -9.84
C ILE A 209 -0.90 23.91 -8.54
N PHE A 210 -0.19 24.98 -8.21
CA PHE A 210 0.64 25.07 -6.99
C PHE A 210 0.12 26.11 -6.00
N GLY A 211 -1.21 26.17 -5.83
CA GLY A 211 -1.84 26.96 -4.76
C GLY A 211 -1.95 28.47 -5.02
N GLN A 212 -1.70 28.93 -6.24
CA GLN A 212 -1.91 30.35 -6.61
C GLN A 212 -3.41 30.60 -6.93
N PRO A 213 -3.90 31.85 -6.77
CA PRO A 213 -5.25 32.20 -7.21
C PRO A 213 -5.39 32.08 -8.73
N ASP A 214 -6.56 31.61 -9.19
CA ASP A 214 -6.86 31.56 -10.63
C ASP A 214 -6.95 32.98 -11.21
N HIS A 215 -6.30 33.20 -12.35
CA HIS A 215 -6.40 34.47 -13.08
C HIS A 215 -6.94 34.23 -14.51
N PRO A 216 -8.25 34.37 -14.73
CA PRO A 216 -8.88 34.11 -16.03
C PRO A 216 -8.35 34.97 -17.19
N GLY A 217 -7.74 36.12 -16.89
CA GLY A 217 -7.13 37.02 -17.88
C GLY A 217 -5.68 36.68 -18.28
N ARG A 218 -5.13 35.56 -17.79
CA ARG A 218 -3.77 35.11 -18.13
C ARG A 218 -3.64 34.84 -19.63
N LEU A 219 -2.57 35.35 -20.24
CA LEU A 219 -2.32 35.21 -21.68
C LEU A 219 -1.55 33.93 -22.03
N GLN A 220 -0.76 33.40 -21.08
CA GLN A 220 -0.07 32.12 -21.25
C GLN A 220 -1.06 30.95 -21.43
N GLY A 221 -0.87 30.19 -22.51
CA GLY A 221 -1.50 28.90 -22.76
C GLY A 221 -0.47 27.76 -22.78
N GLY A 222 -0.93 26.52 -22.63
CA GLY A 222 -0.08 25.31 -22.68
C GLY A 222 0.51 24.90 -21.33
N LEU A 223 1.03 25.85 -20.55
CA LEU A 223 1.36 25.68 -19.13
C LEU A 223 0.36 26.40 -18.23
N GLY A 224 0.27 25.95 -16.99
CA GLY A 224 -0.68 26.43 -16.00
C GLY A 224 -2.12 26.07 -16.30
N ASN A 225 -2.95 26.05 -15.27
CA ASN A 225 -4.33 25.58 -15.39
C ASN A 225 -5.23 26.23 -14.31
N SER A 226 -6.54 26.19 -14.53
CA SER A 226 -7.57 26.62 -13.57
C SER A 226 -8.14 25.43 -12.78
N LEU A 227 -7.55 24.24 -12.95
CA LEU A 227 -7.87 23.01 -12.22
C LEU A 227 -6.57 22.26 -11.89
N ILE A 228 -6.58 21.55 -10.76
CA ILE A 228 -5.48 20.66 -10.37
C ILE A 228 -5.78 19.26 -10.90
N ALA A 229 -4.98 18.78 -11.86
CA ALA A 229 -5.18 17.47 -12.47
C ALA A 229 -4.61 16.36 -11.57
N PRO A 230 -5.31 15.22 -11.37
CA PRO A 230 -4.79 14.06 -10.63
C PRO A 230 -3.44 13.54 -11.14
N ASN A 231 -3.16 13.74 -12.42
CA ASN A 231 -1.89 13.39 -13.06
C ASN A 231 -0.69 14.22 -12.57
N VAL A 232 -0.87 15.28 -11.78
CA VAL A 232 0.21 16.04 -11.15
C VAL A 232 0.66 15.31 -9.87
N ASN A 233 1.80 14.63 -9.94
CA ASN A 233 2.40 14.02 -8.75
C ASN A 233 3.22 15.06 -7.98
N PHE A 234 2.63 15.71 -6.98
CA PHE A 234 3.34 16.69 -6.16
C PHE A 234 4.49 16.09 -5.34
N ASN A 235 4.42 14.81 -4.97
CA ASN A 235 5.44 14.15 -4.14
C ASN A 235 6.78 13.97 -4.88
N ILE A 236 6.77 14.01 -6.21
CA ILE A 236 7.98 13.87 -7.02
C ILE A 236 8.66 15.21 -7.34
N ILE A 237 7.96 16.33 -7.12
CA ILE A 237 8.39 17.69 -7.48
C ILE A 237 9.07 18.33 -6.28
N ASP A 238 10.31 18.78 -6.46
CA ASP A 238 11.10 19.40 -5.40
C ASP A 238 10.88 20.92 -5.31
N GLU A 239 10.63 21.56 -6.46
CA GLU A 239 10.58 23.02 -6.58
C GLU A 239 9.60 23.43 -7.68
N VAL A 240 8.95 24.59 -7.53
CA VAL A 240 8.14 25.22 -8.58
C VAL A 240 8.63 26.63 -8.84
N HIS A 241 8.68 27.01 -10.12
CA HIS A 241 8.84 28.39 -10.56
C HIS A 241 7.58 28.88 -11.24
N TRP A 242 7.16 30.11 -10.95
CA TRP A 242 6.08 30.80 -11.66
C TRP A 242 6.64 31.92 -12.51
N LEU A 243 6.26 32.00 -13.78
CA LEU A 243 6.56 33.13 -14.65
C LEU A 243 5.27 33.87 -15.02
N ASN A 244 5.33 35.20 -15.07
CA ASN A 244 4.22 35.99 -15.61
C ASN A 244 4.26 36.03 -17.15
N ASP A 245 3.21 36.58 -17.76
CA ASP A 245 3.05 36.57 -19.22
C ASP A 245 4.21 37.30 -19.95
N GLU A 246 4.67 38.44 -19.41
CA GLU A 246 5.76 39.23 -19.99
C GLU A 246 7.09 38.46 -19.96
N GLU A 247 7.41 37.81 -18.83
CA GLU A 247 8.63 37.03 -18.66
C GLU A 247 8.63 35.78 -19.52
N ALA A 248 7.53 35.02 -19.55
CA ALA A 248 7.39 33.82 -20.36
C ALA A 248 7.54 34.13 -21.86
N PHE A 249 6.93 35.21 -22.34
CA PHE A 249 6.99 35.58 -23.75
C PHE A 249 8.38 36.10 -24.13
N ASN A 250 9.00 36.94 -23.30
CA ASN A 250 10.37 37.38 -23.53
C ASN A 250 11.38 36.24 -23.47
N ALA A 251 11.21 35.27 -22.57
CA ALA A 251 12.02 34.05 -22.52
C ALA A 251 11.91 33.24 -23.83
N THR A 252 10.71 33.18 -24.40
CA THR A 252 10.44 32.51 -25.68
C THR A 252 11.14 33.21 -26.85
N LEU A 253 11.12 34.55 -26.88
CA LEU A 253 11.88 35.33 -27.87
C LEU A 253 13.40 35.13 -27.69
N GLN A 254 13.89 35.08 -26.46
CA GLN A 254 15.30 34.81 -26.18
C GLN A 254 15.72 33.40 -26.61
N LEU A 255 14.89 32.38 -26.38
CA LEU A 255 15.13 31.02 -26.84
C LEU A 255 15.32 30.97 -28.37
N ALA A 256 14.42 31.62 -29.11
CA ALA A 256 14.53 31.70 -30.56
C ALA A 256 15.78 32.48 -31.02
N TYR A 257 16.09 33.60 -30.35
CA TYR A 257 17.22 34.45 -30.72
C TYR A 257 18.58 33.81 -30.40
N GLN A 258 18.73 33.17 -29.24
CA GLN A 258 20.02 32.69 -28.74
C GLN A 258 20.35 31.26 -29.20
N GLU A 259 19.33 30.40 -29.29
CA GLU A 259 19.48 28.97 -29.60
C GLU A 259 18.89 28.58 -30.95
N GLN A 260 18.25 29.52 -31.68
CA GLN A 260 17.61 29.25 -32.97
C GLN A 260 16.48 28.21 -32.89
N ILE A 261 15.87 28.08 -31.70
CA ILE A 261 14.75 27.16 -31.45
C ILE A 261 13.44 27.94 -31.46
N PHE A 262 12.62 27.71 -32.49
CA PHE A 262 11.32 28.37 -32.65
C PHE A 262 10.20 27.57 -31.95
N ALA A 263 9.93 27.88 -30.68
CA ALA A 263 9.08 27.09 -29.78
C ALA A 263 7.95 27.92 -29.12
N GLY A 264 7.06 27.24 -28.38
CA GLY A 264 6.01 27.89 -27.59
C GLY A 264 6.48 28.43 -26.23
N ASN A 265 5.60 29.15 -25.53
CA ASN A 265 5.91 29.73 -24.20
C ASN A 265 6.22 28.69 -23.12
N SER A 266 5.66 27.48 -23.20
CA SER A 266 6.04 26.40 -22.28
C SER A 266 7.52 26.05 -22.40
N SER A 267 8.06 26.02 -23.63
CA SER A 267 9.48 25.82 -23.89
C SER A 267 10.32 27.02 -23.46
N GLY A 268 9.84 28.25 -23.74
CA GLY A 268 10.51 29.48 -23.31
C GLY A 268 10.66 29.59 -21.79
N SER A 269 9.60 29.33 -21.03
CA SER A 269 9.65 29.36 -19.57
C SER A 269 10.57 28.27 -19.00
N ALA A 270 10.51 27.05 -19.54
CA ALA A 270 11.41 25.96 -19.12
C ALA A 270 12.87 26.26 -19.46
N TYR A 271 13.14 26.85 -20.63
CA TYR A 271 14.46 27.31 -21.04
C TYR A 271 15.06 28.31 -20.05
N HIS A 272 14.28 29.32 -19.66
CA HIS A 272 14.73 30.39 -18.76
C HIS A 272 15.13 29.83 -17.38
N VAL A 273 14.26 28.97 -16.82
CA VAL A 273 14.50 28.32 -15.53
C VAL A 273 15.70 27.36 -15.60
N ALA A 274 15.77 26.50 -16.61
CA ALA A 274 16.84 25.52 -16.74
C ALA A 274 18.21 26.17 -16.94
N LYS A 275 18.28 27.27 -17.71
CA LYS A 275 19.52 28.02 -17.91
C LYS A 275 20.02 28.66 -16.62
N TRP A 276 19.12 29.22 -15.81
CA TRP A 276 19.46 29.79 -14.51
C TRP A 276 19.92 28.73 -13.51
N LEU A 277 19.28 27.55 -13.48
CA LEU A 277 19.71 26.43 -12.65
C LEU A 277 21.08 25.88 -13.08
N ALA A 278 21.30 25.71 -14.39
CA ALA A 278 22.58 25.23 -14.92
C ALA A 278 23.73 26.21 -14.66
N ALA A 279 23.47 27.52 -14.70
CA ALA A 279 24.46 28.55 -14.38
C ALA A 279 24.96 28.51 -12.93
N GLN A 280 24.17 27.94 -12.02
CA GLN A 280 24.50 27.79 -10.59
C GLN A 280 24.99 26.39 -10.22
N ALA A 281 24.82 25.42 -11.12
CA ALA A 281 25.19 24.03 -10.88
C ALA A 281 26.67 23.77 -11.18
N GLU A 282 27.23 22.74 -10.54
CA GLU A 282 28.58 22.25 -10.84
C GLU A 282 28.68 21.69 -12.26
N GLU A 283 29.87 21.73 -12.87
CA GLU A 283 30.13 21.25 -14.24
C GLU A 283 29.68 19.79 -14.50
N SER A 284 29.69 18.96 -13.45
CA SER A 284 29.27 17.56 -13.51
C SER A 284 27.75 17.38 -13.62
N CYS A 285 26.96 18.41 -13.33
CA CYS A 285 25.51 18.37 -13.25
C CYS A 285 24.87 18.43 -14.65
N ASN A 286 23.97 17.48 -14.93
CA ASN A 286 23.17 17.46 -16.14
C ASN A 286 21.74 17.98 -15.85
N VAL A 287 21.43 19.17 -16.36
CA VAL A 287 20.10 19.78 -16.32
C VAL A 287 19.38 19.51 -17.64
N VAL A 288 18.18 18.94 -17.60
CA VAL A 288 17.36 18.66 -18.78
C VAL A 288 16.05 19.43 -18.72
N ALA A 289 15.80 20.26 -19.72
CA ALA A 289 14.54 20.97 -19.93
C ALA A 289 13.70 20.27 -21.02
N ILE A 290 12.38 20.18 -20.82
CA ILE A 290 11.48 19.57 -21.81
C ILE A 290 10.80 20.67 -22.65
N PHE A 291 10.93 20.60 -23.98
CA PHE A 291 10.37 21.60 -24.91
C PHE A 291 9.19 21.02 -25.70
N PRO A 292 7.93 21.25 -25.26
CA PRO A 292 6.78 20.48 -25.71
C PRO A 292 6.22 20.80 -27.10
N ASP A 293 6.39 22.03 -27.58
CA ASP A 293 5.65 22.53 -28.75
C ASP A 293 6.38 23.61 -29.56
N ARG A 294 5.93 23.79 -30.80
CA ARG A 294 6.50 24.70 -31.80
C ARG A 294 5.92 26.10 -31.69
N GLY A 295 6.67 27.08 -32.19
CA GLY A 295 6.28 28.49 -32.19
C GLY A 295 5.20 28.87 -33.22
N ASP A 296 4.85 27.99 -34.16
CA ASP A 296 3.91 28.27 -35.28
C ASP A 296 2.52 28.70 -34.77
N ARG A 297 2.05 28.05 -33.70
CA ARG A 297 0.80 28.39 -33.00
C ARG A 297 0.79 29.81 -32.42
N TYR A 298 1.97 30.35 -32.11
CA TYR A 298 2.16 31.62 -31.41
C TYR A 298 2.56 32.76 -32.34
N ALA A 299 2.52 32.54 -33.67
CA ALA A 299 2.88 33.53 -34.67
C ALA A 299 2.08 34.85 -34.57
N ASN A 300 0.82 34.77 -34.15
CA ASN A 300 -0.06 35.94 -33.99
C ASN A 300 -0.10 36.49 -32.56
N SER A 301 0.67 35.93 -31.63
CA SER A 301 0.76 36.35 -30.24
C SER A 301 2.20 36.68 -29.84
N ILE A 302 2.94 35.69 -29.34
CA ILE A 302 4.31 35.85 -28.80
C ILE A 302 5.28 36.40 -29.85
N TYR A 303 5.13 35.97 -31.10
CA TYR A 303 6.01 36.42 -32.18
C TYR A 303 5.46 37.65 -32.93
N ASN A 304 4.42 38.31 -32.41
CA ASN A 304 3.79 39.47 -33.03
C ASN A 304 3.90 40.73 -32.14
N GLN A 305 4.64 41.74 -32.59
CA GLN A 305 4.81 42.99 -31.83
C GLN A 305 3.50 43.75 -31.57
N GLU A 306 2.52 43.69 -32.47
CA GLU A 306 1.21 44.33 -32.24
C GLU A 306 0.46 43.69 -31.07
N TYR A 307 0.68 42.39 -30.84
CA TYR A 307 0.06 41.67 -29.72
C TYR A 307 0.58 42.19 -28.37
N TYR A 308 1.87 42.56 -28.30
CA TYR A 308 2.46 43.18 -27.11
C TYR A 308 1.81 44.53 -26.81
N GLY A 309 1.70 45.39 -27.84
CA GLY A 309 1.05 46.69 -27.69
C GLY A 309 -0.42 46.59 -27.26
N LYS A 310 -1.18 45.65 -27.83
CA LYS A 310 -2.60 45.41 -27.47
C LYS A 310 -2.79 44.93 -26.03
N ASN A 311 -1.81 44.22 -25.48
CA ASN A 311 -1.88 43.63 -24.14
C ASN A 311 -1.01 44.37 -23.11
N ASN A 312 -0.46 45.54 -23.44
CA ASN A 312 0.43 46.33 -22.58
C ASN A 312 1.66 45.56 -22.08
N LEU A 313 2.27 44.73 -22.93
CA LEU A 313 3.49 43.98 -22.64
C LEU A 313 4.72 44.69 -23.20
N LEU A 314 5.86 44.60 -22.53
CA LEU A 314 7.14 45.17 -22.95
C LEU A 314 8.11 44.10 -23.46
N ILE A 315 8.70 44.33 -24.63
CA ILE A 315 9.74 43.45 -25.20
C ILE A 315 11.07 43.71 -24.48
N GLY A 316 11.79 42.63 -24.16
CA GLY A 316 13.09 42.64 -23.51
C GLY A 316 13.05 42.71 -21.99
N ARG A 317 11.87 42.86 -21.37
CA ARG A 317 11.72 42.88 -19.91
C ARG A 317 11.62 41.46 -19.38
N ILE A 318 12.73 40.97 -18.83
CA ILE A 318 12.82 39.66 -18.19
C ILE A 318 13.77 39.75 -16.99
N GLN A 319 13.36 39.15 -15.87
CA GLN A 319 14.23 39.05 -14.70
C GLN A 319 15.36 38.05 -14.97
N THR A 320 16.57 38.37 -14.51
CA THR A 320 17.75 37.49 -14.64
C THR A 320 17.83 36.44 -13.54
N GLU A 321 17.14 36.68 -12.42
CA GLU A 321 17.09 35.79 -11.25
C GLU A 321 15.65 35.77 -10.69
N PRO A 322 15.17 34.62 -10.18
CA PRO A 322 13.84 34.50 -9.59
C PRO A 322 13.84 34.98 -8.12
N LYS A 323 12.69 35.47 -7.65
CA LYS A 323 12.45 35.75 -6.24
C LYS A 323 12.14 34.47 -5.47
N CYS A 324 12.85 34.19 -4.37
CA CYS A 324 12.45 33.11 -3.45
C CYS A 324 11.23 33.58 -2.65
N ILE A 325 10.14 32.81 -2.67
CA ILE A 325 8.91 33.09 -1.93
C ILE A 325 8.45 31.85 -1.15
N GLU A 326 7.63 32.06 -0.11
CA GLU A 326 6.91 30.95 0.53
C GLU A 326 5.84 30.39 -0.42
N LEU A 327 5.57 29.09 -0.38
CA LEU A 327 4.62 28.42 -1.31
C LEU A 327 3.23 29.07 -1.34
N ASN A 328 2.75 29.57 -0.20
CA ASN A 328 1.44 30.23 -0.06
C ASN A 328 1.46 31.73 -0.43
N THR A 329 2.61 32.27 -0.83
CA THR A 329 2.72 33.66 -1.28
C THR A 329 2.28 33.76 -2.73
N VAL A 330 1.45 34.75 -3.04
CA VAL A 330 1.01 35.00 -4.42
C VAL A 330 2.19 35.54 -5.23
N ALA A 331 2.57 34.83 -6.28
CA ALA A 331 3.60 35.25 -7.22
C ALA A 331 3.02 36.26 -8.23
N ASP A 332 3.73 37.36 -8.49
CA ASP A 332 3.36 38.39 -9.47
C ASP A 332 4.33 38.47 -10.66
N SER A 333 5.45 37.76 -10.55
CA SER A 333 6.61 37.82 -11.42
C SER A 333 7.48 36.59 -11.16
N TRP A 334 8.60 36.45 -11.88
CA TRP A 334 9.41 35.25 -11.82
C TRP A 334 9.88 34.95 -10.39
N SER A 335 9.28 33.92 -9.83
CA SER A 335 9.44 33.53 -8.43
C SER A 335 9.56 32.02 -8.34
N TYR A 336 10.17 31.53 -7.26
CA TYR A 336 10.26 30.11 -6.98
C TYR A 336 10.01 29.82 -5.51
N ALA A 337 9.48 28.63 -5.26
CA ALA A 337 9.31 28.08 -3.93
C ALA A 337 9.75 26.61 -3.96
N SER A 338 10.46 26.19 -2.91
CA SER A 338 10.62 24.76 -2.66
C SER A 338 9.26 24.19 -2.29
N LEU A 339 8.86 23.10 -2.92
CA LEU A 339 7.74 22.35 -2.38
C LEU A 339 8.27 21.73 -1.08
N PRO A 340 7.49 21.76 0.01
CA PRO A 340 7.78 20.83 1.08
C PRO A 340 7.81 19.47 0.40
N LYS A 341 8.96 18.78 0.46
CA LYS A 341 8.90 17.35 0.30
C LYS A 341 7.94 16.93 1.39
N ASN A 342 6.72 16.65 0.99
CA ASN A 342 5.95 15.67 1.68
C ASN A 342 6.96 14.51 1.80
N GLN A 343 7.56 14.33 2.98
CA GLN A 343 7.46 13.02 3.57
C GLN A 343 5.97 12.77 3.52
N ALA A 344 5.46 12.27 2.39
CA ALA A 344 4.09 11.87 2.29
C ALA A 344 3.98 10.92 3.46
N SER A 345 3.18 11.32 4.43
CA SER A 345 2.89 10.55 5.63
C SER A 345 2.75 9.12 5.15
N LYS A 346 3.75 8.28 5.46
CA LYS A 346 3.85 6.96 4.85
C LYS A 346 2.80 6.13 5.54
N CYS A 347 1.65 5.99 4.91
CA CYS A 347 0.52 5.37 5.57
C CYS A 347 0.70 3.85 5.63
N LEU A 348 0.60 3.30 6.84
CA LEU A 348 0.50 1.87 7.06
C LEU A 348 -0.94 1.55 7.46
N VAL A 349 -1.64 0.84 6.58
CA VAL A 349 -3.05 0.50 6.80
C VAL A 349 -3.15 -0.80 7.59
N PHE A 350 -3.98 -0.79 8.62
CA PHE A 350 -4.34 -1.93 9.44
C PHE A 350 -5.80 -2.31 9.15
N ILE A 351 -6.04 -3.50 8.62
CA ILE A 351 -7.39 -4.04 8.42
C ILE A 351 -7.79 -4.78 9.68
N GLU A 352 -8.59 -4.12 10.52
CA GLU A 352 -8.92 -4.57 11.86
C GLU A 352 -7.65 -4.86 12.69
N SER A 353 -7.84 -5.17 13.96
CA SER A 353 -6.73 -5.48 14.86
C SER A 353 -7.20 -6.46 15.93
N ASN A 354 -6.26 -7.11 16.61
CA ASN A 354 -6.59 -7.77 17.85
C ASN A 354 -7.04 -6.73 18.88
N THR A 355 -8.10 -7.04 19.61
CA THR A 355 -8.63 -6.18 20.69
C THR A 355 -7.76 -6.23 21.95
N THR A 356 -6.85 -7.20 22.03
CA THR A 356 -5.90 -7.40 23.13
C THR A 356 -4.49 -7.71 22.59
N GLY A 357 -3.49 -7.72 23.47
CA GLY A 357 -2.11 -8.07 23.13
C GLY A 357 -1.44 -7.07 22.17
N THR A 358 -0.88 -7.57 21.07
CA THR A 358 -0.06 -6.80 20.12
C THR A 358 -0.85 -5.86 19.22
N GLY A 359 -2.19 -5.91 19.24
CA GLY A 359 -3.03 -5.17 18.29
C GLY A 359 -2.85 -3.65 18.34
N MET A 360 -3.05 -3.03 19.50
CA MET A 360 -2.83 -1.58 19.66
C MET A 360 -1.34 -1.21 19.69
N GLN A 361 -0.49 -2.13 20.16
CA GLN A 361 0.97 -1.93 20.14
C GLN A 361 1.50 -1.79 18.71
N ALA A 362 0.90 -2.48 17.73
CA ALA A 362 1.31 -2.38 16.33
C ALA A 362 1.09 -0.97 15.76
N LEU A 363 -0.01 -0.31 16.14
CA LEU A 363 -0.31 1.07 15.74
C LEU A 363 0.73 2.04 16.33
N GLN A 364 1.07 1.88 17.61
CA GLN A 364 2.11 2.68 18.25
C GLN A 364 3.48 2.42 17.64
N LYS A 365 3.84 1.16 17.41
CA LYS A 365 5.13 0.80 16.81
C LYS A 365 5.26 1.37 15.39
N ALA A 366 4.17 1.43 14.62
CA ALA A 366 4.15 2.06 13.31
C ALA A 366 4.51 3.56 13.42
N ARG A 367 3.93 4.28 14.39
CA ARG A 367 4.28 5.68 14.68
C ARG A 367 5.75 5.84 15.06
N ASP A 368 6.26 4.98 15.94
CA ASP A 368 7.66 5.01 16.39
C ASP A 368 8.64 4.82 15.23
N LEU A 369 8.21 4.13 14.17
CA LEU A 369 8.96 3.90 12.92
C LEU A 369 8.72 4.98 11.85
N ASN A 370 8.06 6.09 12.21
CA ASN A 370 7.68 7.20 11.33
C ASN A 370 6.72 6.79 10.19
N TYR A 371 5.85 5.82 10.45
CA TYR A 371 4.67 5.53 9.63
C TYR A 371 3.42 6.12 10.27
N GLU A 372 2.46 6.45 9.44
CA GLU A 372 1.21 7.07 9.85
C GLU A 372 0.12 5.99 9.80
N PRO A 373 -0.24 5.40 10.96
CA PRO A 373 -1.14 4.27 10.97
C PRO A 373 -2.57 4.72 10.61
N VAL A 374 -3.22 3.90 9.80
CA VAL A 374 -4.64 4.03 9.46
C VAL A 374 -5.32 2.73 9.86
N LEU A 375 -6.26 2.77 10.80
CA LEU A 375 -7.06 1.61 11.21
C LEU A 375 -8.37 1.59 10.42
N MET A 376 -8.58 0.55 9.62
CA MET A 376 -9.88 0.25 9.03
C MET A 376 -10.65 -0.70 9.95
N ALA A 377 -11.82 -0.28 10.42
CA ALA A 377 -12.61 -1.06 11.36
C ALA A 377 -14.10 -0.99 11.01
N ARG A 378 -14.83 -2.10 11.15
CA ARG A 378 -16.28 -2.08 10.98
C ARG A 378 -16.98 -1.44 12.16
N ASN A 379 -16.46 -1.69 13.35
CA ASN A 379 -16.94 -1.07 14.58
C ASN A 379 -15.75 -0.58 15.42
N PRO A 380 -15.33 0.68 15.26
CA PRO A 380 -14.24 1.28 16.03
C PRO A 380 -14.40 1.17 17.55
N ASP A 381 -15.64 1.18 18.07
CA ASP A 381 -15.93 1.14 19.50
C ASP A 381 -15.53 -0.18 20.18
N MET A 382 -15.26 -1.23 19.39
CA MET A 382 -14.71 -2.49 19.93
C MET A 382 -13.28 -2.32 20.49
N TYR A 383 -12.57 -1.28 20.07
CA TYR A 383 -11.19 -1.02 20.48
C TYR A 383 -11.14 -0.02 21.65
N ARG A 384 -11.50 -0.48 22.85
CA ARG A 384 -11.62 0.38 24.06
C ARG A 384 -10.36 1.22 24.39
N ASN A 385 -9.18 0.75 24.00
CA ASN A 385 -7.89 1.40 24.25
C ASN A 385 -7.36 2.16 23.01
N LEU A 386 -8.19 2.38 21.99
CA LEU A 386 -7.81 3.11 20.81
C LEU A 386 -7.67 4.60 21.14
N ASN A 387 -6.45 5.10 21.06
CA ASN A 387 -6.21 6.53 21.11
C ASN A 387 -6.41 7.11 19.70
N HIS A 388 -7.42 7.96 19.50
CA HIS A 388 -7.70 8.58 18.20
C HIS A 388 -6.58 9.52 17.71
N ASP A 389 -5.69 9.98 18.59
CA ASP A 389 -4.49 10.73 18.19
C ASP A 389 -3.40 9.80 17.61
N LEU A 390 -3.48 8.49 17.92
CA LEU A 390 -2.48 7.51 17.51
C LEU A 390 -2.59 7.14 16.03
N CYS A 391 -3.81 7.01 15.51
CA CYS A 391 -4.08 6.60 14.13
C CYS A 391 -5.35 7.24 13.58
N ALA A 392 -5.38 7.46 12.27
CA ALA A 392 -6.64 7.75 11.59
C ALA A 392 -7.53 6.49 11.60
N VAL A 393 -8.84 6.65 11.76
CA VAL A 393 -9.80 5.54 11.78
C VAL A 393 -10.77 5.69 10.63
N ILE A 394 -10.88 4.65 9.80
CA ILE A 394 -11.80 4.59 8.66
C ILE A 394 -12.83 3.51 8.96
N THR A 395 -14.10 3.91 9.02
CA THR A 395 -15.19 2.96 9.22
C THR A 395 -15.64 2.39 7.88
N ALA A 396 -15.58 1.07 7.72
CA ALA A 396 -15.96 0.36 6.49
C ALA A 396 -16.47 -1.06 6.81
N GLU A 397 -17.24 -1.69 5.92
CA GLU A 397 -17.59 -3.11 6.08
C GLU A 397 -16.34 -3.97 5.81
N THR A 398 -15.68 -4.43 6.88
CA THR A 398 -14.38 -5.11 6.80
C THR A 398 -14.49 -6.55 6.32
N ASN A 399 -15.69 -7.13 6.27
CA ASN A 399 -15.95 -8.41 5.59
C ASN A 399 -16.21 -8.25 4.09
N ASP A 400 -16.32 -7.02 3.56
CA ASP A 400 -16.46 -6.73 2.14
C ASP A 400 -15.24 -5.97 1.60
N LYS A 401 -14.43 -6.66 0.80
CA LYS A 401 -13.25 -6.08 0.16
C LYS A 401 -13.56 -4.90 -0.76
N ALA A 402 -14.72 -4.89 -1.43
CA ALA A 402 -15.09 -3.77 -2.28
C ALA A 402 -15.34 -2.51 -1.44
N SER A 403 -16.04 -2.66 -0.30
CA SER A 403 -16.20 -1.60 0.69
C SER A 403 -14.85 -1.09 1.21
N LEU A 404 -13.90 -1.97 1.52
CA LEU A 404 -12.56 -1.58 2.00
C LEU A 404 -11.81 -0.75 0.93
N TYR A 405 -11.76 -1.25 -0.30
CA TYR A 405 -11.09 -0.56 -1.40
C TYR A 405 -11.72 0.81 -1.67
N GLN A 406 -13.05 0.87 -1.73
CA GLN A 406 -13.78 2.12 -1.94
C GLN A 406 -13.54 3.13 -0.81
N ALA A 407 -13.50 2.68 0.44
CA ALA A 407 -13.22 3.54 1.58
C ALA A 407 -11.80 4.14 1.50
N LEU A 408 -10.79 3.33 1.19
CA LEU A 408 -9.41 3.82 0.99
C LEU A 408 -9.31 4.84 -0.15
N MET A 409 -9.97 4.58 -1.27
CA MET A 409 -9.99 5.50 -2.42
C MET A 409 -10.71 6.81 -2.10
N LYS A 410 -11.80 6.75 -1.32
CA LYS A 410 -12.59 7.93 -0.92
C LYS A 410 -11.83 8.85 0.02
N GLU A 411 -11.13 8.29 1.00
CA GLU A 411 -10.37 9.06 2.00
C GLU A 411 -9.07 9.67 1.42
N ASN A 412 -8.74 9.33 0.16
CA ASN A 412 -7.60 9.86 -0.58
C ASN A 412 -6.28 9.77 0.21
N ILE A 413 -6.05 8.62 0.85
CA ILE A 413 -4.89 8.40 1.72
C ILE A 413 -3.61 8.52 0.89
N PRO A 414 -2.76 9.53 1.13
CA PRO A 414 -1.54 9.68 0.36
C PRO A 414 -0.53 8.59 0.72
N SER A 415 0.07 7.95 -0.29
CA SER A 415 1.25 7.08 -0.13
C SER A 415 1.07 5.91 0.86
N ILE A 416 0.10 5.02 0.60
CA ILE A 416 0.01 3.72 1.29
C ILE A 416 1.28 2.91 0.97
N VAL A 417 2.10 2.61 1.99
CA VAL A 417 3.36 1.87 1.84
C VAL A 417 3.26 0.42 2.30
N GLY A 418 2.21 0.07 3.04
CA GLY A 418 1.97 -1.26 3.57
C GLY A 418 0.51 -1.44 3.97
N ILE A 419 0.03 -2.69 3.88
CA ILE A 419 -1.27 -3.12 4.39
C ILE A 419 -1.02 -4.38 5.21
N MET A 420 -1.49 -4.40 6.45
CA MET A 420 -1.38 -5.57 7.33
C MET A 420 -2.60 -5.70 8.25
N THR A 421 -2.62 -6.77 9.02
CA THR A 421 -3.53 -6.94 10.15
C THR A 421 -2.78 -7.64 11.27
N THR A 422 -3.24 -7.46 12.51
CA THR A 422 -2.82 -8.32 13.62
C THR A 422 -3.87 -9.40 13.92
N SER A 423 -5.04 -9.37 13.26
CA SER A 423 -6.15 -10.29 13.49
C SER A 423 -6.16 -11.46 12.52
N ASP A 424 -6.21 -12.68 13.06
CA ASP A 424 -6.29 -13.94 12.30
C ASP A 424 -7.43 -13.93 11.28
N PHE A 425 -8.58 -13.39 11.69
CA PHE A 425 -9.80 -13.32 10.88
C PHE A 425 -9.64 -12.52 9.59
N TYR A 426 -8.68 -11.59 9.53
CA TYR A 426 -8.53 -10.65 8.42
C TYR A 426 -7.21 -10.84 7.65
N LEU A 427 -6.44 -11.90 7.92
CA LEU A 427 -5.16 -12.14 7.22
C LEU A 427 -5.36 -12.29 5.70
N GLU A 428 -6.39 -13.03 5.27
CA GLU A 428 -6.71 -13.19 3.84
C GLU A 428 -7.11 -11.85 3.21
N THR A 429 -7.96 -11.08 3.90
CA THR A 429 -8.41 -9.76 3.46
C THR A 429 -7.22 -8.79 3.32
N ALA A 430 -6.31 -8.77 4.30
CA ALA A 430 -5.11 -7.94 4.25
C ALA A 430 -4.16 -8.33 3.11
N ALA A 431 -3.95 -9.63 2.89
CA ALA A 431 -3.14 -10.14 1.78
C ALA A 431 -3.73 -9.75 0.41
N GLU A 432 -5.05 -9.90 0.25
CA GLU A 432 -5.75 -9.53 -0.98
C GLU A 432 -5.70 -8.01 -1.22
N MET A 433 -5.98 -7.21 -0.19
CA MET A 433 -5.90 -5.75 -0.27
C MET A 433 -4.48 -5.28 -0.60
N ALA A 434 -3.45 -5.82 0.05
CA ALA A 434 -2.06 -5.53 -0.29
C ALA A 434 -1.74 -5.82 -1.77
N GLY A 435 -2.32 -6.88 -2.33
CA GLY A 435 -2.22 -7.21 -3.75
C GLY A 435 -2.80 -6.15 -4.68
N TYR A 436 -3.94 -5.53 -4.32
CA TYR A 436 -4.52 -4.43 -5.11
C TYR A 436 -3.63 -3.18 -5.19
N PHE A 437 -2.72 -3.00 -4.23
CA PHE A 437 -1.78 -1.89 -4.18
C PHE A 437 -0.35 -2.29 -4.59
N GLU A 438 -0.15 -3.50 -5.13
CA GLU A 438 1.17 -4.04 -5.52
C GLU A 438 2.21 -4.01 -4.38
N LEU A 439 1.77 -4.19 -3.14
CA LEU A 439 2.62 -4.18 -1.95
C LEU A 439 3.19 -5.58 -1.66
N LYS A 440 4.31 -5.64 -0.93
CA LYS A 440 4.90 -6.92 -0.51
C LYS A 440 3.99 -7.62 0.52
N SER A 441 3.39 -8.74 0.12
CA SER A 441 2.56 -9.59 0.98
C SER A 441 2.58 -11.04 0.52
N ASN A 442 2.15 -11.96 1.38
CA ASN A 442 1.82 -13.32 0.94
C ASN A 442 0.61 -13.30 0.00
N SER A 443 0.53 -14.26 -0.91
CA SER A 443 -0.67 -14.45 -1.71
C SER A 443 -1.88 -14.81 -0.84
N ARG A 444 -3.08 -14.38 -1.26
CA ARG A 444 -4.34 -14.76 -0.60
C ARG A 444 -4.48 -16.28 -0.47
N ASP A 445 -4.11 -17.04 -1.50
CA ASP A 445 -4.21 -18.51 -1.49
C ASP A 445 -3.26 -19.15 -0.47
N SER A 446 -2.03 -18.64 -0.32
CA SER A 446 -1.10 -19.13 0.70
C SER A 446 -1.66 -18.92 2.11
N ILE A 447 -2.19 -17.72 2.38
CA ILE A 447 -2.82 -17.41 3.67
C ILE A 447 -4.07 -18.28 3.90
N HIS A 448 -4.90 -18.46 2.88
CA HIS A 448 -6.09 -19.29 2.95
C HIS A 448 -5.78 -20.75 3.30
N ILE A 449 -4.73 -21.32 2.68
CA ILE A 449 -4.27 -22.68 3.00
C ILE A 449 -3.78 -22.76 4.45
N CYS A 450 -3.00 -21.79 4.94
CA CYS A 450 -2.53 -21.79 6.33
C CYS A 450 -3.69 -21.68 7.34
N ARG A 451 -4.71 -20.85 7.03
CA ARG A 451 -5.86 -20.65 7.93
C ARG A 451 -6.86 -21.80 7.92
N ASN A 452 -7.07 -22.44 6.77
CA ASN A 452 -8.01 -23.53 6.64
C ASN A 452 -7.31 -24.86 6.95
N LYS A 453 -7.56 -25.38 8.15
CA LYS A 453 -6.94 -26.59 8.68
C LYS A 453 -7.17 -27.81 7.77
N ALA A 454 -8.33 -27.91 7.12
CA ALA A 454 -8.64 -29.02 6.21
C ALA A 454 -7.78 -28.93 4.93
N LEU A 455 -7.74 -27.75 4.29
CA LEU A 455 -6.87 -27.52 3.12
C LEU A 455 -5.38 -27.66 3.47
N PHE A 456 -4.99 -27.24 4.67
CA PHE A 456 -3.62 -27.41 5.17
C PHE A 456 -3.25 -28.90 5.24
N ARG A 457 -4.13 -29.76 5.77
CA ARG A 457 -3.91 -31.20 5.84
C ARG A 457 -3.76 -31.85 4.46
N GLU A 458 -4.64 -31.49 3.53
CA GLU A 458 -4.52 -31.95 2.14
C GLU A 458 -3.20 -31.51 1.51
N LYS A 459 -2.78 -30.27 1.80
CA LYS A 459 -1.52 -29.73 1.29
C LYS A 459 -0.31 -30.49 1.82
N LEU A 460 -0.23 -30.73 3.12
CA LEU A 460 0.86 -31.50 3.73
C LEU A 460 0.86 -32.96 3.21
N ASN A 461 -0.32 -33.55 3.00
CA ASN A 461 -0.45 -34.91 2.48
C ASN A 461 0.13 -35.04 1.08
N ALA A 462 -0.15 -34.06 0.20
CA ALA A 462 0.40 -34.00 -1.15
C ALA A 462 1.94 -33.91 -1.18
N TYR A 463 2.57 -33.41 -0.11
CA TYR A 463 4.03 -33.31 0.03
C TYR A 463 4.62 -34.39 0.94
N SER A 464 3.81 -35.37 1.39
CA SER A 464 4.24 -36.44 2.31
C SER A 464 4.88 -35.90 3.61
N LEU A 465 4.42 -34.73 4.07
CA LEU A 465 4.89 -34.14 5.33
C LEU A 465 4.19 -34.80 6.51
N LYS A 466 4.94 -35.01 7.59
CA LYS A 466 4.45 -35.75 8.75
C LYS A 466 3.43 -34.95 9.55
N GLN A 467 2.23 -35.50 9.66
CA GLN A 467 1.05 -34.87 10.24
C GLN A 467 0.11 -35.94 10.82
N PRO A 468 -0.87 -35.56 11.67
CA PRO A 468 -1.91 -36.47 12.12
C PRO A 468 -2.70 -37.06 10.93
N LYS A 469 -3.09 -38.34 11.02
CA LYS A 469 -4.21 -38.88 10.25
C LYS A 469 -5.44 -38.01 10.44
N TYR A 470 -6.19 -37.80 9.37
CA TYR A 470 -7.33 -36.89 9.38
C TYR A 470 -8.44 -37.34 8.44
N ASP A 471 -9.65 -36.91 8.76
CA ASP A 471 -10.84 -36.98 7.91
C ASP A 471 -11.51 -35.60 7.84
N ILE A 472 -11.99 -35.24 6.64
CA ILE A 472 -12.68 -33.97 6.37
C ILE A 472 -14.16 -34.28 6.17
N ILE A 473 -15.03 -33.58 6.90
CA ILE A 473 -16.47 -33.81 6.93
C ILE A 473 -17.18 -32.50 6.60
N THR A 474 -17.97 -32.51 5.53
CA THR A 474 -18.71 -31.34 5.02
C THR A 474 -20.22 -31.50 5.12
N SER A 475 -20.71 -32.68 5.56
CA SER A 475 -22.13 -32.95 5.72
C SER A 475 -22.41 -33.98 6.82
N GLU A 476 -23.65 -33.98 7.33
CA GLU A 476 -24.10 -35.00 8.30
C GLU A 476 -24.01 -36.42 7.70
N PHE A 477 -24.26 -36.58 6.39
CA PHE A 477 -24.13 -37.86 5.71
C PHE A 477 -22.68 -38.39 5.74
N GLU A 478 -21.71 -37.53 5.45
CA GLU A 478 -20.29 -37.90 5.52
C GLU A 478 -19.88 -38.29 6.94
N LEU A 479 -20.33 -37.53 7.95
CA LEU A 479 -20.10 -37.83 9.37
C LEU A 479 -20.49 -39.28 9.69
N TYR A 480 -21.75 -39.65 9.44
CA TYR A 480 -22.23 -41.01 9.72
C TYR A 480 -21.56 -42.09 8.86
N SER A 481 -21.13 -41.77 7.64
CA SER A 481 -20.41 -42.72 6.78
C SER A 481 -19.03 -43.12 7.33
N LEU A 482 -18.44 -42.27 8.19
CA LEU A 482 -17.12 -42.48 8.79
C LEU A 482 -17.18 -43.11 10.19
N GLN A 483 -18.37 -43.31 10.76
CA GLN A 483 -18.56 -43.80 12.13
C GLN A 483 -17.76 -45.08 12.45
N SER A 484 -17.71 -46.02 11.52
CA SER A 484 -16.98 -47.30 11.69
C SER A 484 -15.47 -47.21 11.48
N LYS A 485 -14.96 -46.06 11.03
CA LYS A 485 -13.55 -45.86 10.65
C LYS A 485 -12.77 -44.99 11.64
N ILE A 486 -13.47 -44.17 12.44
CA ILE A 486 -12.84 -43.24 13.37
C ILE A 486 -12.29 -43.98 14.59
N GLU A 487 -11.03 -43.74 14.91
CA GLU A 487 -10.33 -44.27 16.08
C GLU A 487 -10.37 -43.22 17.22
N PHE A 488 -10.61 -43.67 18.46
CA PHE A 488 -10.66 -42.80 19.65
C PHE A 488 -9.43 -43.02 20.56
N PRO A 489 -8.93 -41.97 21.24
CA PRO A 489 -9.43 -40.61 21.22
C PRO A 489 -9.05 -39.85 19.93
N CYS A 490 -9.93 -38.95 19.48
CA CYS A 490 -9.72 -38.11 18.30
C CYS A 490 -9.94 -36.63 18.62
N VAL A 491 -9.34 -35.73 17.84
CA VAL A 491 -9.55 -34.28 17.97
C VAL A 491 -10.54 -33.83 16.91
N CYS A 492 -11.66 -33.24 17.33
CA CYS A 492 -12.66 -32.64 16.47
C CYS A 492 -12.53 -31.12 16.48
N LYS A 493 -12.34 -30.50 15.31
CA LYS A 493 -12.14 -29.05 15.19
C LYS A 493 -12.78 -28.47 13.93
N VAL A 494 -13.10 -27.19 14.00
CA VAL A 494 -13.55 -26.40 12.85
C VAL A 494 -12.40 -26.07 11.90
N ALA A 495 -12.65 -26.07 10.60
CA ALA A 495 -11.63 -25.88 9.58
C ALA A 495 -11.04 -24.45 9.53
N ASP A 496 -11.82 -23.38 9.73
CA ASP A 496 -11.46 -22.00 9.37
C ASP A 496 -11.49 -20.96 10.51
N ASP A 497 -11.72 -21.40 11.75
CA ASP A 497 -11.72 -20.54 12.94
C ASP A 497 -10.33 -20.43 13.63
N SER A 498 -10.22 -19.55 14.61
CA SER A 498 -8.98 -19.20 15.32
C SER A 498 -9.10 -19.35 16.85
N GLY A 499 -7.97 -19.29 17.56
CA GLY A 499 -7.93 -19.23 19.03
C GLY A 499 -8.39 -20.51 19.76
N SER A 500 -8.22 -21.68 19.14
CA SER A 500 -8.70 -22.97 19.68
C SER A 500 -10.22 -23.02 19.94
N ASN A 501 -10.98 -22.12 19.33
CA ASN A 501 -12.44 -22.14 19.40
C ASN A 501 -12.98 -23.43 18.77
N ASN A 502 -13.91 -24.08 19.45
CA ASN A 502 -14.53 -25.34 19.01
C ASN A 502 -13.52 -26.46 18.68
N VAL A 503 -12.45 -26.59 19.46
CA VAL A 503 -11.54 -27.74 19.43
C VAL A 503 -11.85 -28.65 20.63
N LEU A 504 -12.19 -29.91 20.38
CA LEU A 504 -12.56 -30.87 21.42
C LEU A 504 -11.79 -32.19 21.26
N LEU A 505 -11.25 -32.73 22.36
CA LEU A 505 -10.81 -34.12 22.41
C LEU A 505 -12.01 -35.02 22.69
N CYS A 506 -12.42 -35.80 21.69
CA CYS A 506 -13.53 -36.74 21.80
C CYS A 506 -13.00 -38.11 22.19
N SER A 507 -13.55 -38.69 23.24
CA SER A 507 -13.25 -40.05 23.72
C SER A 507 -14.29 -41.07 23.26
N SER A 508 -15.44 -40.62 22.75
CA SER A 508 -16.50 -41.47 22.21
C SER A 508 -17.15 -40.88 20.96
N TRP A 509 -17.93 -41.71 20.27
CA TRP A 509 -18.70 -41.30 19.10
C TRP A 509 -19.73 -40.23 19.42
N GLU A 510 -20.41 -40.34 20.56
CA GLU A 510 -21.45 -39.40 20.99
C GLU A 510 -20.88 -37.98 21.16
N GLU A 511 -19.71 -37.86 21.81
CA GLU A 511 -19.01 -36.57 21.98
C GLU A 511 -18.59 -35.98 20.63
N LEU A 512 -18.10 -36.82 19.71
CA LEU A 512 -17.71 -36.40 18.37
C LEU A 512 -18.90 -35.94 17.53
N GLU A 513 -19.97 -36.72 17.53
CA GLU A 513 -21.19 -36.47 16.77
C GLU A 513 -21.83 -35.14 17.19
N GLU A 514 -22.01 -34.94 18.50
CA GLU A 514 -22.60 -33.71 19.04
C GLU A 514 -21.79 -32.47 18.62
N HIS A 515 -20.47 -32.51 18.79
CA HIS A 515 -19.59 -31.39 18.47
C HIS A 515 -19.47 -31.14 16.96
N ALA A 516 -19.39 -32.20 16.15
CA ALA A 516 -19.34 -32.10 14.70
C ALA A 516 -20.64 -31.49 14.14
N LEU A 517 -21.81 -31.93 14.61
CA LEU A 517 -23.10 -31.37 14.19
C LEU A 517 -23.23 -29.89 14.56
N LYS A 518 -22.68 -29.48 15.71
CA LYS A 518 -22.61 -28.06 16.11
C LYS A 518 -21.80 -27.25 15.10
N ILE A 519 -20.62 -27.72 14.71
CA ILE A 519 -19.75 -27.03 13.74
C ILE A 519 -20.41 -26.96 12.35
N LEU A 520 -20.99 -28.05 11.86
CA LEU A 520 -21.67 -28.10 10.55
C LEU A 520 -22.82 -27.08 10.45
N LYS A 521 -23.47 -26.75 11.57
CA LYS A 521 -24.59 -25.79 11.64
C LYS A 521 -24.14 -24.34 11.90
N MET A 522 -22.86 -24.10 12.11
CA MET A 522 -22.34 -22.77 12.44
C MET A 522 -22.17 -21.92 11.19
N GLU A 523 -23.20 -21.15 10.80
CA GLU A 523 -23.16 -20.34 9.58
C GLU A 523 -22.18 -19.16 9.65
N PHE A 524 -21.95 -18.60 10.83
CA PHE A 524 -21.11 -17.42 11.03
C PHE A 524 -20.18 -17.57 12.24
N ASN A 525 -18.98 -16.99 12.16
CA ASN A 525 -18.05 -16.92 13.29
C ASN A 525 -18.29 -15.66 14.16
N GLY A 526 -17.49 -15.50 15.23
CA GLY A 526 -17.58 -14.36 16.14
C GLY A 526 -17.29 -12.98 15.52
N ARG A 527 -16.83 -12.92 14.26
CA ARG A 527 -16.67 -11.69 13.47
C ARG A 527 -17.74 -11.52 12.39
N GLY A 528 -18.78 -12.35 12.37
CA GLY A 528 -19.86 -12.30 11.38
C GLY A 528 -19.39 -12.68 9.98
N GLN A 529 -18.27 -13.38 9.85
CA GLN A 529 -17.82 -13.96 8.58
C GLN A 529 -18.52 -15.31 8.40
N ARG A 530 -18.88 -15.64 7.16
CA ARG A 530 -19.41 -16.98 6.85
C ARG A 530 -18.33 -18.03 7.11
N THR A 531 -18.70 -19.11 7.78
CA THR A 531 -17.79 -20.25 7.95
C THR A 531 -17.87 -21.16 6.73
N VAL A 532 -16.86 -22.01 6.55
CA VAL A 532 -16.89 -23.09 5.55
C VAL A 532 -17.72 -24.31 5.98
N GLN A 533 -18.30 -24.31 7.20
CA GLN A 533 -19.12 -25.39 7.75
C GLN A 533 -18.48 -26.77 7.57
N THR A 534 -17.18 -26.86 7.82
CA THR A 534 -16.38 -28.07 7.63
C THR A 534 -15.75 -28.49 8.95
N VAL A 535 -15.90 -29.78 9.26
CA VAL A 535 -15.32 -30.43 10.44
C VAL A 535 -14.06 -31.18 10.01
N LEU A 536 -13.02 -31.05 10.82
CA LEU A 536 -11.79 -31.80 10.69
C LEU A 536 -11.66 -32.71 11.92
N VAL A 537 -11.60 -34.02 11.67
CA VAL A 537 -11.39 -35.04 12.71
C VAL A 537 -9.96 -35.58 12.55
N GLU A 538 -9.19 -35.62 13.63
CA GLU A 538 -7.78 -36.02 13.59
C GLU A 538 -7.44 -37.07 14.64
N GLU A 539 -6.45 -37.91 14.35
CA GLU A 539 -5.84 -38.74 15.40
C GLU A 539 -5.27 -37.86 16.52
N TYR A 540 -5.49 -38.26 17.76
CA TYR A 540 -4.87 -37.58 18.88
C TYR A 540 -3.39 -37.92 18.98
N ILE A 541 -2.53 -36.91 18.78
CA ILE A 541 -1.09 -37.04 18.99
C ILE A 541 -0.76 -36.72 20.45
N GLU A 542 -0.31 -37.73 21.18
CA GLU A 542 0.19 -37.60 22.55
C GLU A 542 1.70 -37.32 22.54
N GLY A 543 2.11 -36.25 23.23
CA GLY A 543 3.51 -35.83 23.32
C GLY A 543 3.66 -34.36 23.70
N PRO A 544 4.86 -33.91 24.10
CA PRO A 544 5.16 -32.50 24.36
C PRO A 544 4.90 -31.64 23.12
N GLU A 545 4.38 -30.44 23.38
CA GLU A 545 4.00 -29.48 22.36
C GLU A 545 5.05 -28.35 22.27
N PHE A 546 5.38 -27.97 21.05
CA PHE A 546 6.28 -26.87 20.76
C PHE A 546 5.69 -25.98 19.68
N SER A 547 6.19 -24.77 19.58
CA SER A 547 5.99 -23.94 18.40
C SER A 547 7.31 -23.47 17.83
N VAL A 548 7.36 -23.33 16.52
CA VAL A 548 8.53 -22.90 15.76
C VAL A 548 8.21 -21.54 15.17
N GLU A 549 8.97 -20.54 15.60
CA GLU A 549 8.79 -19.16 15.17
C GLU A 549 9.72 -18.91 13.99
N MET A 550 9.14 -18.75 12.79
CA MET A 550 9.89 -18.50 11.57
C MET A 550 9.59 -17.11 11.03
N PHE A 551 10.53 -16.54 10.28
CA PHE A 551 10.31 -15.31 9.54
C PHE A 551 10.78 -15.48 8.09
N SER A 552 9.89 -15.20 7.14
CA SER A 552 10.16 -15.39 5.71
C SER A 552 10.41 -14.07 4.98
N TRP A 553 11.35 -14.09 4.04
CA TRP A 553 11.59 -12.99 3.11
C TRP A 553 11.89 -13.52 1.72
N ASP A 554 11.09 -13.12 0.72
CA ASP A 554 11.18 -13.61 -0.66
C ASP A 554 11.20 -15.16 -0.74
N GLY A 555 10.42 -15.83 0.11
CA GLY A 555 10.29 -17.29 0.15
C GLY A 555 11.39 -18.03 0.91
N VAL A 556 12.36 -17.31 1.48
CA VAL A 556 13.40 -17.89 2.33
C VAL A 556 13.00 -17.71 3.79
N ALA A 557 12.77 -18.83 4.49
CA ALA A 557 12.40 -18.84 5.90
C ALA A 557 13.63 -18.95 6.80
N GLU A 558 13.71 -18.07 7.80
CA GLU A 558 14.72 -18.08 8.86
C GLU A 558 14.06 -18.45 10.19
N CYS A 559 14.65 -19.37 10.94
CA CYS A 559 14.16 -19.76 12.26
C CYS A 559 14.61 -18.74 13.32
N ILE A 560 13.65 -18.11 13.98
CA ILE A 560 13.90 -17.21 15.12
C ILE A 560 14.14 -18.02 16.39
N GLY A 561 13.40 -19.11 16.56
CA GLY A 561 13.61 -20.09 17.62
C GLY A 561 12.41 -20.99 17.83
N ILE A 562 12.54 -21.88 18.81
CA ILE A 562 11.51 -22.85 19.18
C ILE A 562 11.05 -22.57 20.60
N THR A 563 9.74 -22.51 20.82
CA THR A 563 9.08 -22.30 22.11
C THR A 563 8.52 -23.62 22.62
N GLU A 564 8.77 -23.95 23.88
CA GLU A 564 8.11 -25.07 24.56
C GLU A 564 6.75 -24.57 25.07
N LYS A 565 5.68 -25.32 24.75
CA LYS A 565 4.32 -24.98 25.14
C LYS A 565 3.78 -25.99 26.15
N THR A 566 3.26 -25.49 27.26
CA THR A 566 2.53 -26.29 28.25
C THR A 566 1.06 -25.92 28.17
N VAL A 567 0.19 -26.92 27.98
CA VAL A 567 -1.27 -26.78 27.93
C VAL A 567 -1.94 -27.43 29.14
N THR A 568 -3.16 -27.02 29.46
CA THR A 568 -4.03 -27.71 30.41
C THR A 568 -4.40 -29.11 29.90
N GLY A 569 -4.71 -30.01 30.83
CA GLY A 569 -5.13 -31.38 30.50
C GLY A 569 -6.51 -31.46 29.84
N SER A 570 -6.93 -32.68 29.48
CA SER A 570 -8.22 -33.00 28.87
C SER A 570 -9.44 -32.46 29.64
N PRO A 571 -10.53 -32.03 28.97
CA PRO A 571 -10.77 -32.09 27.52
C PRO A 571 -10.34 -30.84 26.72
N TYR A 572 -9.89 -29.76 27.39
CA TYR A 572 -9.54 -28.49 26.76
C TYR A 572 -8.03 -28.20 26.84
N PHE A 573 -7.39 -27.93 25.70
CA PHE A 573 -5.94 -27.70 25.58
C PHE A 573 -5.57 -26.21 25.72
N VAL A 574 -5.96 -25.57 26.83
CA VAL A 574 -5.67 -24.14 27.05
C VAL A 574 -4.22 -23.96 27.46
N GLU A 575 -3.47 -23.10 26.78
CA GLU A 575 -2.07 -22.86 27.16
C GLU A 575 -1.95 -22.29 28.57
N HIS A 576 -1.03 -22.85 29.33
CA HIS A 576 -0.79 -22.60 30.75
C HIS A 576 0.57 -21.93 31.00
N ALA A 577 1.61 -22.36 30.29
CA ALA A 577 2.94 -21.75 30.39
C ALA A 577 3.75 -21.97 29.11
N HIS A 578 4.67 -21.07 28.81
CA HIS A 578 5.61 -21.21 27.69
C HIS A 578 7.04 -20.88 28.13
N ILE A 579 8.04 -21.52 27.50
CA ILE A 579 9.47 -21.22 27.72
C ILE A 579 10.17 -21.08 26.36
N PHE A 580 10.92 -20.00 26.19
CA PHE A 580 11.73 -19.72 25.01
C PHE A 580 13.18 -19.36 25.39
N PRO A 581 14.19 -19.89 24.69
CA PRO A 581 14.11 -21.01 23.76
C PRO A 581 13.83 -22.34 24.49
N ALA A 582 13.20 -23.27 23.80
CA ALA A 582 12.94 -24.63 24.27
C ALA A 582 14.23 -25.43 24.49
N LYS A 583 14.23 -26.33 25.49
CA LYS A 583 15.37 -27.22 25.75
C LYS A 583 15.26 -28.51 24.94
N MET A 584 16.11 -28.68 23.93
CA MET A 584 16.20 -29.90 23.13
C MET A 584 17.61 -30.13 22.56
N SER A 585 17.83 -31.30 21.97
CA SER A 585 19.09 -31.60 21.27
C SER A 585 19.18 -30.81 19.96
N LYS A 586 20.40 -30.47 19.53
CA LYS A 586 20.64 -29.78 18.25
C LYS A 586 20.16 -30.57 17.04
N GLU A 587 20.21 -31.90 17.11
CA GLU A 587 19.70 -32.77 16.05
C GLU A 587 18.17 -32.69 15.93
N THR A 588 17.48 -32.75 17.06
CA THR A 588 16.02 -32.57 17.13
C THR A 588 15.60 -31.19 16.64
N GLU A 589 16.31 -30.15 17.08
CA GLU A 589 16.09 -28.76 16.66
C GLU A 589 16.22 -28.60 15.14
N HIS A 590 17.31 -29.08 14.54
CA HIS A 590 17.50 -29.02 13.08
C HIS A 590 16.39 -29.79 12.33
N HIS A 591 16.04 -31.00 12.79
CA HIS A 591 14.99 -31.79 12.14
C HIS A 591 13.63 -31.08 12.16
N ILE A 592 13.29 -30.43 13.28
CA ILE A 592 12.06 -29.64 13.40
C ILE A 592 12.10 -28.44 12.46
N ILE A 593 13.22 -27.70 12.41
CA ILE A 593 13.39 -26.54 11.53
C ILE A 593 13.25 -26.94 10.07
N ASP A 594 13.87 -28.04 9.64
CA ASP A 594 13.79 -28.54 8.26
C ASP A 594 12.35 -28.95 7.88
N MET A 595 11.65 -29.62 8.80
CA MET A 595 10.25 -30.00 8.62
C MET A 595 9.34 -28.77 8.48
N VAL A 596 9.51 -27.76 9.32
CA VAL A 596 8.73 -26.50 9.26
C VAL A 596 9.10 -25.68 8.01
N THR A 597 10.37 -25.63 7.63
CA THR A 597 10.81 -24.97 6.39
C THR A 597 10.16 -25.62 5.17
N SER A 598 10.13 -26.96 5.12
CA SER A 598 9.46 -27.71 4.05
C SER A 598 7.95 -27.45 4.04
N THR A 599 7.33 -27.30 5.20
CA THR A 599 5.92 -26.94 5.35
C THR A 599 5.62 -25.56 4.75
N LEU A 600 6.44 -24.54 5.08
CA LEU A 600 6.30 -23.19 4.54
C LEU A 600 6.51 -23.14 3.02
N GLN A 601 7.44 -23.94 2.49
CA GLN A 601 7.62 -24.11 1.04
C GLN A 601 6.39 -24.75 0.38
N ALA A 602 5.81 -25.79 0.98
CA ALA A 602 4.63 -26.47 0.45
C ALA A 602 3.42 -25.53 0.32
N VAL A 603 3.21 -24.65 1.31
CA VAL A 603 2.13 -23.64 1.29
C VAL A 603 2.52 -22.34 0.57
N LYS A 604 3.72 -22.27 -0.03
CA LYS A 604 4.27 -21.11 -0.75
C LYS A 604 4.25 -19.82 0.09
N PHE A 605 4.67 -19.94 1.34
CA PHE A 605 4.80 -18.80 2.25
C PHE A 605 6.02 -17.94 1.86
N THR A 606 5.82 -16.64 1.67
CA THR A 606 6.84 -15.76 1.06
C THR A 606 7.37 -14.68 2.00
N TYR A 607 6.49 -14.09 2.83
CA TYR A 607 6.82 -12.89 3.61
C TYR A 607 6.28 -12.95 5.04
N GLY A 608 7.03 -12.38 5.97
CA GLY A 608 6.59 -12.12 7.34
C GLY A 608 6.74 -13.32 8.27
N ALA A 609 6.25 -13.15 9.49
CA ALA A 609 6.30 -14.16 10.53
C ALA A 609 5.28 -15.29 10.28
N SER A 610 5.68 -16.50 10.63
CA SER A 610 4.79 -17.65 10.77
C SER A 610 5.05 -18.36 12.09
N HIS A 611 3.99 -18.86 12.70
CA HIS A 611 4.00 -19.63 13.93
C HIS A 611 3.52 -21.06 13.63
N THR A 612 4.39 -22.05 13.76
CA THR A 612 4.03 -23.45 13.47
C THR A 612 4.03 -24.29 14.73
N GLU A 613 2.90 -24.86 15.08
CA GLU A 613 2.73 -25.75 16.21
C GLU A 613 3.06 -27.18 15.83
N ILE A 614 3.81 -27.86 16.69
CA ILE A 614 4.21 -29.25 16.51
C ILE A 614 4.02 -30.05 17.80
N LYS A 615 3.85 -31.36 17.65
CA LYS A 615 4.02 -32.31 18.75
C LYS A 615 5.18 -33.25 18.47
N LEU A 616 6.03 -33.43 19.47
CA LEU A 616 7.16 -34.33 19.40
C LEU A 616 6.82 -35.65 20.09
N THR A 617 7.03 -36.76 19.39
CA THR A 617 6.80 -38.11 19.90
C THR A 617 8.05 -38.97 19.70
N ASP A 618 8.09 -40.16 20.29
CA ASP A 618 9.15 -41.14 20.03
C ASP A 618 9.22 -41.57 18.56
N ARG A 619 8.13 -41.36 17.80
CA ARG A 619 8.06 -41.64 16.37
C ARG A 619 8.53 -40.46 15.52
N GLY A 620 8.87 -39.31 16.11
CA GLY A 620 9.24 -38.06 15.43
C GLY A 620 8.23 -36.93 15.63
N ALA A 621 8.49 -35.79 14.98
CA ALA A 621 7.67 -34.58 15.07
C ALA A 621 6.47 -34.64 14.11
N TYR A 622 5.34 -34.07 14.55
CA TYR A 622 4.09 -33.96 13.79
C TYR A 622 3.72 -32.48 13.67
N ILE A 623 3.47 -32.01 12.45
CA ILE A 623 2.93 -30.67 12.21
C ILE A 623 1.46 -30.64 12.63
N ILE A 624 1.12 -29.80 13.62
CA ILE A 624 -0.25 -29.62 14.10
C ILE A 624 -0.92 -28.50 13.32
N GLU A 625 -0.35 -27.31 13.26
CA GLU A 625 -0.87 -26.20 12.46
C GLU A 625 0.21 -25.16 12.15
N THR A 626 0.01 -24.37 11.09
CA THR A 626 0.86 -23.23 10.76
C THR A 626 0.02 -21.99 10.58
N ASN A 627 0.26 -20.99 11.43
CA ASN A 627 -0.41 -19.71 11.41
C ASN A 627 0.46 -18.66 10.69
N ALA A 628 -0.14 -17.96 9.73
CA ALA A 628 0.51 -16.94 8.89
C ALA A 628 0.65 -15.57 9.58
N ARG A 629 1.09 -15.58 10.83
CA ARG A 629 1.21 -14.38 11.67
C ARG A 629 2.23 -14.58 12.80
N LEU A 630 2.43 -13.51 13.56
CA LEU A 630 3.17 -13.56 14.81
C LEU A 630 2.52 -14.53 15.82
N PRO A 631 3.34 -15.18 16.66
CA PRO A 631 2.82 -16.07 17.69
C PRO A 631 2.01 -15.33 18.76
N GLY A 632 1.01 -16.02 19.30
CA GLY A 632 0.16 -15.54 20.39
C GLY A 632 0.85 -15.68 21.75
N GLY A 633 0.09 -15.55 22.83
CA GLY A 633 0.56 -15.92 24.18
C GLY A 633 1.80 -15.15 24.67
N MET A 634 2.00 -13.91 24.19
CA MET A 634 3.18 -13.08 24.49
C MET A 634 4.53 -13.72 24.12
N ILE A 635 4.55 -14.74 23.27
CA ILE A 635 5.79 -15.34 22.74
C ILE A 635 6.71 -14.27 22.11
N PRO A 636 6.22 -13.23 21.40
CA PRO A 636 7.11 -12.16 20.91
C PRO A 636 7.90 -11.44 22.01
N GLU A 637 7.34 -11.31 23.22
CA GLU A 637 8.08 -10.73 24.36
C GLU A 637 9.09 -11.73 24.93
N LEU A 638 8.79 -13.04 24.92
CA LEU A 638 9.77 -14.06 25.30
C LEU A 638 10.97 -14.05 24.34
N VAL A 639 10.70 -13.98 23.04
CA VAL A 639 11.74 -13.84 22.00
C VAL A 639 12.56 -12.58 22.24
N ARG A 640 11.92 -11.43 22.47
CA ARG A 640 12.63 -10.17 22.73
C ARG A 640 13.50 -10.26 23.98
N ASN A 641 12.98 -10.78 25.08
CA ASN A 641 13.72 -10.93 26.35
C ASN A 641 14.91 -11.90 26.23
N SER A 642 14.83 -12.92 25.37
CA SER A 642 15.88 -13.91 25.18
C SER A 642 16.90 -13.56 24.11
N THR A 643 16.54 -12.77 23.10
CA THR A 643 17.37 -12.57 21.89
C THR A 643 17.60 -11.11 21.53
N GLY A 644 16.81 -10.18 22.06
CA GLY A 644 16.76 -8.79 21.62
C GLY A 644 15.91 -8.56 20.36
N ILE A 645 15.45 -9.62 19.68
CA ILE A 645 14.70 -9.50 18.43
C ILE A 645 13.28 -9.02 18.69
N ASP A 646 12.91 -7.92 18.04
CA ASP A 646 11.56 -7.38 18.05
C ASP A 646 10.75 -7.89 16.84
N LEU A 647 9.99 -8.96 17.04
CA LEU A 647 9.21 -9.57 15.97
C LEU A 647 8.07 -8.69 15.46
N LEU A 648 7.46 -7.86 16.32
CA LEU A 648 6.41 -6.94 15.89
C LEU A 648 6.99 -5.83 15.00
N ASN A 649 8.14 -5.27 15.39
CA ASN A 649 8.87 -4.33 14.54
C ASN A 649 9.23 -4.97 13.20
N SER A 650 9.73 -6.21 13.22
CA SER A 650 10.13 -6.95 12.02
C SER A 650 8.94 -7.18 11.09
N GLN A 651 7.77 -7.53 11.65
CA GLN A 651 6.54 -7.71 10.88
C GLN A 651 6.07 -6.41 10.21
N ILE A 652 6.19 -5.26 10.90
CA ILE A 652 5.87 -3.95 10.33
C ILE A 652 6.85 -3.58 9.22
N LEU A 653 8.16 -3.79 9.42
CA LEU A 653 9.15 -3.53 8.36
C LEU A 653 8.88 -4.40 7.13
N CYS A 654 8.53 -5.66 7.34
CA CYS A 654 8.20 -6.58 6.26
C CYS A 654 6.97 -6.10 5.46
N SER A 655 5.91 -5.64 6.13
CA SER A 655 4.67 -5.20 5.45
C SER A 655 4.84 -3.91 4.64
N VAL A 656 5.84 -3.09 4.96
CA VAL A 656 6.22 -1.90 4.18
C VAL A 656 7.34 -2.16 3.16
N GLY A 657 7.68 -3.42 2.94
CA GLY A 657 8.64 -3.83 1.93
C GLY A 657 10.12 -3.66 2.32
N ILE A 658 10.44 -3.59 3.61
CA ILE A 658 11.79 -3.54 4.15
C ILE A 658 12.15 -4.91 4.74
N LYS A 659 13.30 -5.47 4.33
CA LYS A 659 13.79 -6.75 4.85
C LYS A 659 14.22 -6.59 6.31
N PRO A 660 13.66 -7.35 7.27
CA PRO A 660 14.16 -7.36 8.63
C PRO A 660 15.51 -8.07 8.72
N GLU A 661 16.36 -7.61 9.63
CA GLU A 661 17.63 -8.25 9.98
C GLU A 661 17.54 -8.80 11.40
N PHE A 662 17.94 -10.06 11.58
CA PHE A 662 17.91 -10.73 12.86
C PHE A 662 19.32 -10.84 13.44
N LYS A 663 19.50 -10.28 14.63
CA LYS A 663 20.72 -10.43 15.41
C LYS A 663 20.34 -10.95 16.79
N ASN A 664 20.72 -12.19 17.08
CA ASN A 664 20.49 -12.79 18.39
C ASN A 664 21.62 -12.38 19.35
N GLU A 665 21.27 -11.65 20.40
CA GLU A 665 22.19 -11.17 21.43
C GLU A 665 22.45 -12.21 22.55
N ASN A 666 21.74 -13.34 22.54
CA ASN A 666 21.82 -14.41 23.55
C ASN A 666 21.64 -13.90 24.99
N LEU A 667 20.53 -13.19 25.23
CA LEU A 667 20.22 -12.55 26.52
C LEU A 667 19.73 -13.53 27.60
N GLY A 668 19.43 -14.78 27.24
CA GLY A 668 19.07 -15.84 28.18
C GLY A 668 17.78 -16.57 27.79
N VAL A 669 17.04 -17.03 28.80
CA VAL A 669 15.76 -17.76 28.65
C VAL A 669 14.65 -16.92 29.24
N SER A 670 13.50 -16.87 28.58
CA SER A 670 12.30 -16.21 29.07
C SER A 670 11.14 -17.20 29.13
N GLY A 671 10.29 -17.04 30.14
CA GLY A 671 9.11 -17.87 30.32
C GLY A 671 7.89 -17.04 30.70
N ILE A 672 6.70 -17.57 30.39
CA ILE A 672 5.42 -16.99 30.79
C ILE A 672 4.60 -18.02 31.55
N TYR A 673 3.91 -17.55 32.58
CA TYR A 673 2.87 -18.29 33.29
C TYR A 673 1.53 -17.56 33.13
N PHE A 674 0.51 -18.24 32.62
CA PHE A 674 -0.85 -17.68 32.51
C PHE A 674 -1.64 -17.94 33.79
N LEU A 675 -2.28 -16.88 34.29
CA LEU A 675 -3.13 -16.92 35.46
C LEU A 675 -4.50 -17.48 35.07
N THR A 676 -4.95 -18.51 35.79
CA THR A 676 -6.24 -19.17 35.57
C THR A 676 -6.88 -19.50 36.92
N VAL A 677 -8.20 -19.66 36.93
CA VAL A 677 -8.95 -20.08 38.13
C VAL A 677 -9.28 -21.57 38.07
N LYS A 678 -9.29 -22.24 39.23
CA LYS A 678 -9.69 -23.66 39.37
C LYS A 678 -11.17 -23.85 39.64
N GLU A 679 -11.90 -22.77 39.91
CA GLU A 679 -13.35 -22.79 40.14
C GLU A 679 -14.01 -21.56 39.49
N SER A 680 -15.21 -21.75 38.95
CA SER A 680 -15.99 -20.67 38.33
C SER A 680 -16.79 -19.90 39.38
N GLY A 681 -16.83 -18.58 39.27
CA GLY A 681 -17.44 -17.73 40.30
C GLY A 681 -17.22 -16.23 40.08
N ILE A 682 -17.35 -15.45 41.15
CA ILE A 682 -17.02 -14.03 41.18
C ILE A 682 -15.65 -13.84 41.82
N LEU A 683 -14.71 -13.22 41.09
CA LEU A 683 -13.35 -13.00 41.59
C LEU A 683 -13.35 -11.99 42.74
N ARG A 684 -12.77 -12.35 43.90
CA ARG A 684 -12.61 -11.46 45.06
C ARG A 684 -11.21 -10.89 45.18
N SER A 685 -10.19 -11.71 44.99
CA SER A 685 -8.83 -11.22 45.05
C SER A 685 -7.88 -12.14 44.30
N ILE A 686 -6.76 -11.56 43.88
CA ILE A 686 -5.56 -12.27 43.45
C ILE A 686 -4.44 -11.83 44.39
N ASN A 687 -3.94 -12.75 45.20
CA ASN A 687 -2.98 -12.45 46.26
C ASN A 687 -1.54 -12.62 45.75
N ASN A 688 -0.58 -12.05 46.50
CA ASN A 688 0.86 -12.15 46.26
C ASN A 688 1.41 -11.51 44.97
N LEU A 689 0.59 -10.83 44.16
CA LEU A 689 1.04 -10.15 42.94
C LEU A 689 2.16 -9.12 43.22
N LYS A 690 2.05 -8.34 44.30
CA LYS A 690 3.10 -7.36 44.69
C LYS A 690 4.42 -8.02 45.08
N ALA A 691 4.37 -9.17 45.74
CA ALA A 691 5.57 -9.91 46.12
C ALA A 691 6.27 -10.47 44.88
N ILE A 692 5.49 -11.00 43.93
CA ILE A 692 6.00 -11.51 42.65
C ILE A 692 6.58 -10.36 41.82
N GLN A 693 5.90 -9.22 41.73
CA GLN A 693 6.38 -8.04 41.02
C GLN A 693 7.73 -7.51 41.57
N GLY A 694 8.05 -7.80 42.84
CA GLY A 694 9.33 -7.44 43.46
C GLY A 694 10.50 -8.39 43.14
N MET A 695 10.26 -9.51 42.47
CA MET A 695 11.32 -10.44 42.03
C MET A 695 12.12 -9.82 40.87
N VAL A 696 13.45 -9.90 40.91
CA VAL A 696 14.31 -9.25 39.90
C VAL A 696 14.19 -9.90 38.52
N GLU A 697 13.78 -11.16 38.49
CA GLU A 697 13.60 -11.98 37.31
C GLU A 697 12.28 -11.69 36.59
N VAL A 698 11.29 -11.08 37.26
CA VAL A 698 9.99 -10.75 36.68
C VAL A 698 10.11 -9.54 35.76
N LYS A 699 9.73 -9.72 34.49
CA LYS A 699 9.77 -8.69 33.44
C LYS A 699 8.44 -7.98 33.27
N SER A 700 7.34 -8.72 33.38
CA SER A 700 6.01 -8.14 33.33
C SER A 700 5.00 -8.96 34.13
N ILE A 701 3.97 -8.27 34.58
CA ILE A 701 2.79 -8.85 35.21
C ILE A 701 1.58 -8.09 34.66
N SER A 702 0.52 -8.80 34.29
CA SER A 702 -0.72 -8.19 33.82
C SER A 702 -1.90 -9.01 34.27
N VAL A 703 -2.95 -8.31 34.71
CA VAL A 703 -4.23 -8.91 35.09
C VAL A 703 -5.29 -8.35 34.15
N TYR A 704 -6.13 -9.23 33.62
CA TYR A 704 -7.12 -8.92 32.57
C TYR A 704 -8.52 -8.69 33.12
N VAL A 705 -8.75 -9.04 34.38
CA VAL A 705 -10.03 -8.97 35.09
C VAL A 705 -9.89 -8.13 36.36
N ASN A 706 -10.99 -7.58 36.83
CA ASN A 706 -11.08 -6.82 38.06
C ASN A 706 -11.71 -7.65 39.19
N GLU A 707 -11.53 -7.21 40.43
CA GLU A 707 -12.33 -7.70 41.55
C GLU A 707 -13.81 -7.43 41.28
N GLY A 708 -14.65 -8.47 41.45
CA GLY A 708 -16.07 -8.47 41.14
C GLY A 708 -16.45 -9.04 39.77
N ASP A 709 -15.48 -9.29 38.89
CA ASP A 709 -15.76 -9.88 37.58
C ASP A 709 -16.08 -11.39 37.70
N ALA A 710 -16.96 -11.87 36.81
CA ALA A 710 -17.23 -13.29 36.67
C ALA A 710 -16.05 -13.99 35.96
N VAL A 711 -15.59 -15.09 36.54
CA VAL A 711 -14.47 -15.90 36.05
C VAL A 711 -14.87 -17.35 35.95
N GLN A 712 -14.25 -18.11 35.06
CA GLN A 712 -14.52 -19.53 34.91
C GLN A 712 -13.27 -20.37 34.66
N VAL A 713 -13.41 -21.67 34.92
CA VAL A 713 -12.39 -22.66 34.58
C VAL A 713 -12.09 -22.58 33.08
N PRO A 714 -10.81 -22.55 32.65
CA PRO A 714 -10.48 -22.26 31.26
C PRO A 714 -10.89 -23.36 30.28
N GLU A 715 -11.84 -23.02 29.40
CA GLU A 715 -12.14 -23.81 28.18
C GLU A 715 -11.45 -23.27 26.91
N ASN A 716 -11.07 -21.99 26.88
CA ASN A 716 -10.36 -21.34 25.77
C ASN A 716 -9.44 -20.22 26.28
N PHE A 717 -8.70 -19.54 25.38
CA PHE A 717 -7.72 -18.53 25.76
C PHE A 717 -8.31 -17.28 26.45
N SER A 718 -9.59 -16.96 26.22
CA SER A 718 -10.23 -15.76 26.78
C SER A 718 -10.53 -15.87 28.27
N HIS A 719 -10.53 -17.09 28.83
CA HIS A 719 -10.75 -17.36 30.25
C HIS A 719 -9.48 -17.19 31.11
N ARG A 720 -8.34 -16.83 30.51
CA ARG A 720 -7.14 -16.44 31.25
C ARG A 720 -7.41 -15.13 31.98
N ILE A 721 -7.02 -15.04 33.25
CA ILE A 721 -7.25 -13.84 34.09
C ILE A 721 -6.03 -12.92 34.16
N GLY A 722 -4.89 -13.34 33.59
CA GLY A 722 -3.66 -12.56 33.55
C GLY A 722 -2.44 -13.38 33.14
N HIS A 723 -1.25 -12.80 33.27
CA HIS A 723 0.03 -13.50 33.09
C HIS A 723 1.17 -12.89 33.90
N VAL A 724 2.26 -13.66 34.03
CA VAL A 724 3.56 -13.22 34.53
C VAL A 724 4.65 -13.66 33.55
N ILE A 725 5.50 -12.74 33.10
CA ILE A 725 6.69 -13.03 32.29
C ILE A 725 7.93 -12.90 33.16
N VAL A 726 8.83 -13.88 33.03
CA VAL A 726 10.13 -13.91 33.70
C VAL A 726 11.25 -14.10 32.69
N ALA A 727 12.47 -13.71 33.07
CA ALA A 727 13.68 -14.08 32.34
C ALA A 727 14.81 -14.45 33.30
N GLY A 728 15.61 -15.44 32.91
CA GLY A 728 16.76 -15.96 33.65
C GLY A 728 17.87 -16.43 32.72
N ASN A 729 18.96 -16.93 33.29
CA ASN A 729 20.15 -17.29 32.52
C ASN A 729 20.07 -18.70 31.92
N SER A 730 19.17 -19.56 32.42
CA SER A 730 19.04 -20.94 31.97
C SER A 730 17.60 -21.45 31.98
N TYR A 731 17.36 -22.51 31.23
CA TYR A 731 16.06 -23.18 31.17
C TYR A 731 15.60 -23.69 32.54
N GLU A 732 16.48 -24.30 33.32
CA GLU A 732 16.12 -24.87 34.63
C GLU A 732 15.73 -23.77 35.63
N GLU A 733 16.43 -22.64 35.59
CA GLU A 733 16.14 -21.47 36.42
C GLU A 733 14.75 -20.91 36.12
N VAL A 734 14.44 -20.66 34.83
CA VAL A 734 13.13 -20.16 34.42
C VAL A 734 12.03 -21.16 34.76
N LYS A 735 12.24 -22.46 34.50
CA LYS A 735 11.26 -23.51 34.83
C LYS A 735 10.96 -23.57 36.33
N GLN A 736 11.99 -23.48 37.17
CA GLN A 736 11.82 -23.45 38.62
C GLN A 736 11.09 -22.20 39.08
N LEU A 737 11.40 -21.04 38.48
CA LEU A 737 10.77 -19.77 38.81
C LEU A 737 9.28 -19.75 38.43
N LEU A 738 8.91 -20.27 37.25
CA LEU A 738 7.50 -20.41 36.86
C LEU A 738 6.73 -21.30 37.85
N LYS A 739 7.32 -22.42 38.28
CA LYS A 739 6.73 -23.29 39.31
C LYS A 739 6.61 -22.58 40.67
N GLN A 740 7.59 -21.77 41.04
CA GLN A 740 7.52 -20.97 42.27
C GLN A 740 6.39 -19.93 42.18
N ILE A 741 6.23 -19.26 41.04
CA ILE A 741 5.14 -18.30 40.80
C ILE A 741 3.78 -19.00 40.87
N GLU A 742 3.62 -20.15 40.22
CA GLU A 742 2.41 -20.98 40.30
C GLU A 742 2.01 -21.28 41.75
N GLN A 743 2.99 -21.63 42.60
CA GLN A 743 2.75 -21.94 44.01
C GLN A 743 2.44 -20.71 44.88
N LEU A 744 2.94 -19.54 44.50
CA LEU A 744 2.74 -18.29 45.24
C LEU A 744 1.41 -17.63 44.92
N ILE A 745 0.92 -17.76 43.69
CA ILE A 745 -0.33 -17.12 43.29
C ILE A 745 -1.51 -17.88 43.88
N THR A 746 -2.31 -17.16 44.67
CA THR A 746 -3.60 -17.65 45.16
C THR A 746 -4.69 -16.66 44.79
N TYR A 747 -5.91 -17.15 44.64
CA TYR A 747 -7.08 -16.33 44.35
C TYR A 747 -8.23 -16.76 45.27
N SER A 748 -9.22 -15.88 45.40
CA SER A 748 -10.46 -16.14 46.12
C SER A 748 -11.61 -15.91 45.15
N VAL A 749 -12.49 -16.91 45.01
CA VAL A 749 -13.64 -16.87 44.10
C VAL A 749 -14.90 -17.25 44.88
N ASP A 750 -15.91 -16.39 44.85
CA ASP A 750 -17.20 -16.67 45.47
C ASP A 750 -18.12 -17.43 44.49
N PRO A 751 -19.00 -18.33 44.97
CA PRO A 751 -19.98 -18.99 44.11
C PRO A 751 -20.92 -17.99 43.41
N LEU A 752 -21.28 -18.26 42.15
CA LEU A 752 -22.27 -17.46 41.43
C LEU A 752 -23.64 -17.53 42.14
N PRO A 753 -24.34 -16.39 42.33
CA PRO A 753 -25.71 -16.39 42.81
C PRO A 753 -26.61 -17.17 41.84
N ALA A 754 -27.65 -17.83 42.38
CA ALA A 754 -28.42 -18.86 41.68
C ALA A 754 -29.13 -18.37 40.40
N ASP A 755 -29.31 -17.05 40.26
CA ASP A 755 -29.94 -16.34 39.14
C ASP A 755 -28.98 -15.96 38.01
N GLN A 756 -27.65 -16.07 38.21
CA GLN A 756 -26.62 -15.71 37.22
C GLN A 756 -25.90 -16.91 36.59
N ARG A 757 -26.27 -18.15 36.93
CA ARG A 757 -25.66 -19.37 36.37
C ARG A 757 -25.82 -19.52 34.85
N THR A 758 -26.77 -18.82 34.23
CA THR A 758 -27.03 -18.81 32.79
C THR A 758 -26.21 -17.78 32.00
N LEU A 759 -25.59 -16.79 32.66
CA LEU A 759 -24.86 -15.69 31.98
C LEU A 759 -23.50 -16.09 31.40
N ILE A 760 -22.98 -17.25 31.76
CA ILE A 760 -21.62 -17.69 31.39
C ILE A 760 -21.61 -18.50 30.07
N SER A 761 -22.77 -18.79 29.49
CA SER A 761 -22.89 -19.68 28.32
C SER A 761 -22.71 -19.03 26.94
N ASN A 762 -22.56 -17.69 26.83
CA ASN A 762 -22.55 -16.98 25.53
C ASN A 762 -21.51 -15.84 25.43
N GLY A 763 -20.31 -16.03 25.97
CA GLY A 763 -19.20 -15.05 25.90
C GLY A 763 -18.29 -15.27 24.70
#